data_AF-A0AAN8EJ95-F1
#
_entry.id   AF-A0AAN8EJ95-F1
#
_cell.length_a   1.000
_cell.length_b   1.000
_cell.length_c   1.000
_cell.angle_alpha   90.00
_cell.angle_beta   90.00
_cell.angle_gamma   90.00
#
_symmetry.space_group_name_H-M   'P 1'
#
loop_
_entity.id
_entity.type
_entity.pdbx_description
1 polymer ?
#
loop_
_entity_poly.entity_id
_entity_poly.type
_entity_poly.pdbx_seq_one_letter_code
_entity_poly.pdbx_strand_id
1 'polypeptide(L)'
;MENGNKPSVAELAAMTTEERMAGLEHSEVRYFTSYDHHGIHEEMLKDEVRTRSYRDSIYQNKHLFKDKVVLDVGCGTGILSMFAAKAGAKHVIGVDMSSIIQKAKQIVERNGLTSKVTLLQGKMEEVEMPQHVMPDGKVDIIISEWMGYFLLYESMLDTVIYARDKYLRPQGQIYPDKATIYMAGIEDGEFKEDKIGFWDNVYGFDYSPMKDVALTEPLVDTVELKALVTDPCPVFTIDLNTVKTADLAFSEPFSLRCQRNDFIHALIAWFDIDFGACHKPIRFSTGPHAKYTHWKQTVFYVREVLTVEENEVLHGFLSNKPNAKNKRDLDIKIDYELDTTDSRRKTAGSSFKKTTQEVIDFYAAQESNPIPGIPKLDARRVVDGQRKIEFLKPLPPTSEGKTFELRSKVLGVYDKGKPGTVVETEQTIVDKSTGEVYSRAVGQGFFVGQGGWGGPKGPATQAFPPPKGREKSPDVTHVNQLTPESALLYRLNGDYNPLHATPEPGIKMGFGGAIMHGLYSWNSAAHALVKELGGSDPANIKEFQARFASPVKPGDKLITEIWRTGEKNQDGWEEIRFTCRVEGGKHAHASLGDRLPEFRDCVEVCKSENCASGKGHLPLNLRLLFWTCPRECDYTCQHVITDAREARDPPMMEPVVQFHGKWPFHRFMGMQEPFSVLFSLFNFLAHRWGMERLRAEVPGRYSLRPYYLGFGYFGLASWIFSMIFHTRDFNITEKLDYFGAGASVMYGLYYTPVRVFRLDERTQAKQSVLRVWTATCVFLYLCHVTYLTAWSWDYTYNMAANVAAGIVQNVLWSWFSIQRYRKLQKTWAAWPGLIVAWIILAMSLELFDFAPWGRMIDAHSLWHLGTVGPTIWWYSFLIKDAQEDLASQRLKA
;
A
#
# COMPACT_ATOMS: atom_id res chain seq x y z
N MET A 1 21.50 38.14 -23.10
CA MET A 1 20.95 38.41 -24.44
C MET A 1 19.97 39.56 -24.27
N GLU A 2 20.47 40.78 -24.21
CA GLU A 2 20.58 41.73 -25.34
C GLU A 2 19.22 42.13 -25.94
N ASN A 3 18.97 43.44 -25.85
CA ASN A 3 17.91 44.24 -26.47
C ASN A 3 17.34 43.66 -27.77
N GLY A 4 16.21 42.97 -27.68
CA GLY A 4 15.27 42.84 -28.79
C GLY A 4 14.30 44.02 -28.77
N ASN A 5 14.20 44.76 -29.88
CA ASN A 5 13.19 45.81 -30.07
C ASN A 5 11.81 45.30 -29.63
N LYS A 6 11.21 45.93 -28.62
CA LYS A 6 9.80 45.68 -28.29
C LYS A 6 8.95 46.11 -29.49
N PRO A 7 7.98 45.29 -29.94
CA PRO A 7 7.10 45.65 -31.04
C PRO A 7 6.35 46.94 -30.72
N SER A 8 6.14 47.77 -31.74
CA SER A 8 5.38 49.01 -31.61
C SER A 8 3.90 48.76 -31.35
N VAL A 9 3.21 49.76 -30.85
CA VAL A 9 1.77 49.76 -30.51
C VAL A 9 0.88 49.27 -31.65
N ALA A 10 1.20 49.69 -32.88
CA ALA A 10 0.47 49.32 -34.07
C ALA A 10 0.71 47.84 -34.45
N GLU A 11 1.92 47.33 -34.20
CA GLU A 11 2.28 45.93 -34.41
C GLU A 11 1.60 45.03 -33.37
N LEU A 12 1.63 45.39 -32.08
CA LEU A 12 0.91 44.69 -31.02
C LEU A 12 -0.60 44.65 -31.30
N ALA A 13 -1.20 45.76 -31.75
CA ALA A 13 -2.62 45.83 -32.11
C ALA A 13 -3.01 44.89 -33.27
N ALA A 14 -2.10 44.65 -34.22
CA ALA A 14 -2.32 43.80 -35.39
C ALA A 14 -2.03 42.30 -35.14
N MET A 15 -1.29 41.96 -34.08
CA MET A 15 -0.97 40.58 -33.72
C MET A 15 -2.22 39.81 -33.26
N THR A 16 -2.33 38.57 -33.73
CA THR A 16 -3.30 37.57 -33.29
C THR A 16 -3.11 37.21 -31.82
N THR A 17 -4.14 36.62 -31.18
CA THR A 17 -4.04 36.16 -29.78
C THR A 17 -2.88 35.18 -29.60
N GLU A 18 -2.69 34.26 -30.54
CA GLU A 18 -1.59 33.29 -30.52
C GLU A 18 -0.20 33.97 -30.58
N GLU A 19 -0.05 35.01 -31.42
CA GLU A 19 1.20 35.77 -31.52
C GLU A 19 1.49 36.61 -30.26
N ARG A 20 0.46 37.15 -29.60
CA ARG A 20 0.62 37.91 -28.34
C ARG A 20 0.95 37.03 -27.15
N MET A 21 0.62 35.74 -27.24
CA MET A 21 0.95 34.74 -26.22
C MET A 21 2.31 34.07 -26.46
N ALA A 22 2.89 34.26 -27.64
CA ALA A 22 4.20 33.71 -28.00
C ALA A 22 5.31 34.37 -27.14
N GLY A 23 6.02 33.54 -26.36
CA GLY A 23 7.11 33.98 -25.48
C GLY A 23 6.74 34.17 -24.01
N LEU A 24 5.46 34.01 -23.65
CA LEU A 24 5.03 33.93 -22.25
C LEU A 24 5.33 32.55 -21.65
N GLU A 25 5.50 32.49 -20.33
CA GLU A 25 5.62 31.20 -19.65
C GLU A 25 4.36 30.36 -19.83
N HIS A 26 4.51 29.05 -19.91
CA HIS A 26 3.41 28.13 -20.19
C HIS A 26 2.26 28.22 -19.16
N SER A 27 2.56 28.57 -17.90
CA SER A 27 1.57 28.80 -16.85
C SER A 27 0.71 30.04 -17.12
N GLU A 28 1.31 31.13 -17.59
CA GLU A 28 0.58 32.34 -17.98
C GLU A 28 -0.30 32.09 -19.20
N VAL A 29 0.22 31.40 -20.21
CA VAL A 29 -0.56 31.04 -21.40
C VAL A 29 -1.80 30.22 -21.01
N ARG A 30 -1.64 29.23 -20.13
CA ARG A 30 -2.76 28.40 -19.63
C ARG A 30 -3.79 29.23 -18.84
N TYR A 31 -3.34 30.16 -17.99
CA TYR A 31 -4.23 31.04 -17.25
C TYR A 31 -5.07 31.92 -18.19
N PHE A 32 -4.46 32.62 -19.14
CA PHE A 32 -5.24 33.54 -19.99
C PHE A 32 -6.15 32.80 -20.98
N THR A 33 -5.76 31.61 -21.45
CA THR A 33 -6.60 30.79 -22.33
C THR A 33 -7.78 30.14 -21.62
N SER A 34 -7.72 29.86 -20.32
CA SER A 34 -8.89 29.33 -19.59
C SER A 34 -10.05 30.33 -19.62
N TYR A 35 -9.75 31.63 -19.47
CA TYR A 35 -10.73 32.71 -19.53
C TYR A 35 -11.27 33.03 -20.92
N ASP A 36 -10.79 32.39 -22.00
CA ASP A 36 -11.40 32.51 -23.32
C ASP A 36 -12.74 31.75 -23.42
N HIS A 37 -12.96 30.76 -22.55
CA HIS A 37 -14.13 29.90 -22.60
C HIS A 37 -15.37 30.55 -21.99
N HIS A 38 -16.47 30.56 -22.73
CA HIS A 38 -17.75 31.13 -22.30
C HIS A 38 -18.31 30.52 -21.00
N GLY A 39 -18.01 29.25 -20.70
CA GLY A 39 -18.52 28.56 -19.51
C GLY A 39 -18.09 29.22 -18.19
N ILE A 40 -16.84 29.68 -18.10
CA ILE A 40 -16.33 30.38 -16.90
C ILE A 40 -17.07 31.71 -16.73
N HIS A 41 -17.26 32.46 -17.82
CA HIS A 41 -18.02 33.72 -17.79
C HIS A 41 -19.50 33.51 -17.46
N GLU A 42 -20.11 32.42 -17.92
CA GLU A 42 -21.49 32.07 -17.59
C GLU A 42 -21.64 31.79 -16.08
N GLU A 43 -20.72 31.04 -15.48
CA GLU A 43 -20.68 30.79 -14.03
C GLU A 43 -20.52 32.10 -13.23
N MET A 44 -19.52 32.91 -13.60
CA MET A 44 -19.28 34.23 -13.01
C MET A 44 -20.49 35.17 -13.11
N LEU A 45 -21.22 35.16 -14.23
CA LEU A 45 -22.39 36.03 -14.45
C LEU A 45 -23.64 35.52 -13.73
N LYS A 46 -23.80 34.19 -13.59
CA LYS A 46 -24.90 33.57 -12.84
C LYS A 46 -24.74 33.66 -11.33
N ASP A 47 -23.52 33.90 -10.84
CA ASP A 47 -23.30 34.27 -9.45
C ASP A 47 -23.94 35.64 -9.15
N GLU A 48 -25.18 35.58 -8.66
CA GLU A 48 -25.96 36.77 -8.34
C GLU A 48 -25.38 37.54 -7.16
N VAL A 49 -24.79 36.86 -6.18
CA VAL A 49 -24.21 37.51 -4.98
C VAL A 49 -23.04 38.39 -5.40
N ARG A 50 -22.12 37.83 -6.20
CA ARG A 50 -21.02 38.58 -6.80
C ARG A 50 -21.56 39.73 -7.65
N THR A 51 -22.30 39.39 -8.70
CA THR A 51 -22.62 40.35 -9.77
C THR A 51 -23.54 41.46 -9.28
N ARG A 52 -24.50 41.15 -8.38
CA ARG A 52 -25.37 42.18 -7.79
C ARG A 52 -24.65 43.04 -6.76
N SER A 53 -23.69 42.51 -6.00
CA SER A 53 -22.93 43.34 -5.04
C SER A 53 -22.12 44.43 -5.74
N TYR A 54 -21.44 44.10 -6.85
CA TYR A 54 -20.78 45.11 -7.69
C TYR A 54 -21.79 46.06 -8.34
N ARG A 55 -22.88 45.54 -8.92
CA ARG A 55 -23.92 46.39 -9.52
C ARG A 55 -24.45 47.39 -8.50
N ASP A 56 -24.76 46.93 -7.28
CA ASP A 56 -25.38 47.73 -6.24
C ASP A 56 -24.38 48.72 -5.64
N SER A 57 -23.10 48.35 -5.49
CA SER A 57 -22.03 49.27 -5.08
C SER A 57 -21.86 50.42 -6.07
N ILE A 58 -22.11 50.18 -7.35
CA ILE A 58 -22.08 51.20 -8.39
C ILE A 58 -23.41 51.97 -8.50
N TYR A 59 -24.56 51.28 -8.58
CA TYR A 59 -25.87 51.88 -8.87
C TYR A 59 -26.49 52.60 -7.68
N GLN A 60 -26.21 52.17 -6.45
CA GLN A 60 -26.66 52.89 -5.25
C GLN A 60 -25.76 54.10 -4.95
N ASN A 61 -24.58 54.18 -5.58
CA ASN A 61 -23.60 55.24 -5.39
C ASN A 61 -23.25 55.97 -6.70
N LYS A 62 -24.22 56.15 -7.61
CA LYS A 62 -24.03 56.85 -8.90
C LYS A 62 -23.36 58.22 -8.78
N HIS A 63 -23.57 58.91 -7.66
CA HIS A 63 -22.96 60.21 -7.38
C HIS A 63 -21.42 60.14 -7.28
N LEU A 64 -20.85 58.99 -6.91
CA LEU A 64 -19.41 58.75 -6.89
C LEU A 64 -18.85 58.46 -8.30
N PHE A 65 -19.65 57.83 -9.15
CA PHE A 65 -19.26 57.46 -10.53
C PHE A 65 -19.53 58.55 -11.56
N LYS A 66 -20.44 59.48 -11.27
CA LYS A 66 -20.85 60.53 -12.22
C LYS A 66 -19.65 61.38 -12.66
N ASP A 67 -19.49 61.53 -13.97
CA ASP A 67 -18.44 62.32 -14.61
C ASP A 67 -16.99 61.86 -14.27
N LYS A 68 -16.83 60.63 -13.77
CA LYS A 68 -15.52 60.03 -13.44
C LYS A 68 -14.95 59.17 -14.56
N VAL A 69 -13.63 59.04 -14.59
CA VAL A 69 -12.93 58.05 -15.43
C VAL A 69 -12.69 56.79 -14.60
N VAL A 70 -13.20 55.66 -15.08
CA VAL A 70 -13.16 54.37 -14.38
C VAL A 70 -12.25 53.39 -15.12
N LEU A 71 -11.40 52.68 -14.39
CA LEU A 71 -10.60 51.58 -14.90
C LEU A 71 -11.17 50.25 -14.40
N ASP A 72 -11.50 49.36 -15.32
CA ASP A 72 -11.95 47.99 -15.06
C ASP A 72 -10.81 47.02 -15.35
N VAL A 73 -10.16 46.53 -14.28
CA VAL A 73 -8.97 45.67 -14.36
C VAL A 73 -9.43 44.20 -14.40
N GLY A 74 -9.17 43.53 -15.53
CA GLY A 74 -9.71 42.18 -15.82
C GLY A 74 -11.19 42.23 -16.17
N CYS A 75 -11.54 43.06 -17.15
CA CYS A 75 -12.95 43.37 -17.42
C CYS A 75 -13.78 42.20 -17.98
N GLY A 76 -13.15 41.11 -18.45
CA GLY A 76 -13.80 39.93 -19.00
C GLY A 76 -14.82 40.28 -20.09
N THR A 77 -16.09 39.94 -19.84
CA THR A 77 -17.22 40.27 -20.75
C THR A 77 -17.60 41.76 -20.77
N GLY A 78 -17.00 42.58 -19.93
CA GLY A 78 -17.27 44.02 -19.80
C GLY A 78 -18.48 44.37 -18.94
N ILE A 79 -19.00 43.43 -18.15
CA ILE A 79 -20.23 43.64 -17.35
C ILE A 79 -20.07 44.76 -16.32
N LEU A 80 -18.95 44.81 -15.59
CA LEU A 80 -18.67 45.83 -14.59
C LEU A 80 -18.46 47.20 -15.26
N SER A 81 -17.74 47.21 -16.38
CA SER A 81 -17.61 48.39 -17.23
C SER A 81 -18.96 48.97 -17.67
N MET A 82 -19.91 48.12 -18.08
CA MET A 82 -21.25 48.54 -18.46
C MET A 82 -22.07 49.06 -17.27
N PHE A 83 -21.88 48.50 -16.07
CA PHE A 83 -22.48 49.07 -14.85
C PHE A 83 -21.93 50.47 -14.56
N ALA A 84 -20.61 50.67 -14.58
CA ALA A 84 -20.01 51.98 -14.40
C ALA A 84 -20.50 53.02 -15.44
N ALA A 85 -20.56 52.64 -16.72
CA ALA A 85 -21.05 53.51 -17.78
C ALA A 85 -22.53 53.92 -17.58
N LYS A 86 -23.40 52.96 -17.19
CA LYS A 86 -24.81 53.23 -16.87
C LYS A 86 -24.99 54.02 -15.57
N ALA A 87 -24.04 53.98 -14.66
CA ALA A 87 -24.06 54.77 -13.42
C ALA A 87 -23.68 56.25 -13.64
N GLY A 88 -23.21 56.61 -14.84
CA GLY A 88 -22.90 57.99 -15.21
C GLY A 88 -21.41 58.29 -15.33
N ALA A 89 -20.54 57.27 -15.37
CA ALA A 89 -19.12 57.48 -15.68
C ALA A 89 -18.95 58.30 -16.97
N LYS A 90 -17.96 59.20 -16.94
CA LYS A 90 -17.55 59.99 -18.11
C LYS A 90 -17.01 59.05 -19.17
N HIS A 91 -16.14 58.13 -18.75
CA HIS A 91 -15.57 57.10 -19.60
C HIS A 91 -15.13 55.91 -18.75
N VAL A 92 -15.17 54.71 -19.33
CA VAL A 92 -14.70 53.48 -18.71
C VAL A 92 -13.66 52.82 -19.61
N ILE A 93 -12.52 52.44 -19.04
CA ILE A 93 -11.46 51.72 -19.72
C ILE A 93 -11.44 50.31 -19.15
N GLY A 94 -11.84 49.32 -19.93
CA GLY A 94 -11.71 47.92 -19.55
C GLY A 94 -10.45 47.32 -20.16
N VAL A 95 -9.66 46.65 -19.33
CA VAL A 95 -8.44 45.95 -19.75
C VAL A 95 -8.61 44.47 -19.43
N ASP A 96 -8.38 43.62 -20.42
CA ASP A 96 -8.29 42.19 -20.23
C ASP A 96 -7.34 41.59 -21.27
N MET A 97 -6.61 40.54 -20.92
CA MET A 97 -5.70 39.89 -21.86
C MET A 97 -6.42 38.84 -22.73
N SER A 98 -7.46 38.21 -22.21
CA SER A 98 -8.19 37.13 -22.88
C SER A 98 -8.82 37.59 -24.20
N SER A 99 -8.99 36.65 -25.13
CA SER A 99 -9.69 36.89 -26.39
C SER A 99 -11.18 37.21 -26.20
N ILE A 100 -11.72 37.01 -24.99
CA ILE A 100 -13.09 37.41 -24.60
C ILE A 100 -13.35 38.90 -24.84
N ILE A 101 -12.32 39.75 -24.84
CA ILE A 101 -12.42 41.17 -25.19
C ILE A 101 -13.13 41.39 -26.53
N GLN A 102 -12.92 40.52 -27.51
CA GLN A 102 -13.56 40.66 -28.82
C GLN A 102 -15.08 40.49 -28.70
N LYS A 103 -15.55 39.60 -27.83
CA LYS A 103 -16.96 39.44 -27.49
C LYS A 103 -17.46 40.58 -26.63
N ALA A 104 -16.68 41.04 -25.65
CA ALA A 104 -17.02 42.19 -24.83
C ALA A 104 -17.26 43.46 -25.67
N LYS A 105 -16.43 43.70 -26.71
CA LYS A 105 -16.65 44.79 -27.68
C LYS A 105 -17.99 44.68 -28.40
N GLN A 106 -18.34 43.49 -28.88
CA GLN A 106 -19.65 43.24 -29.50
C GLN A 106 -20.80 43.47 -28.51
N ILE A 107 -20.65 43.03 -27.26
CA ILE A 107 -21.66 43.21 -26.21
C ILE A 107 -21.86 44.70 -25.89
N VAL A 108 -20.78 45.47 -25.72
CA VAL A 108 -20.81 46.92 -25.49
C VAL A 108 -21.50 47.65 -26.65
N GLU A 109 -21.18 47.27 -27.88
CA GLU A 109 -21.81 47.83 -29.08
C GLU A 109 -23.31 47.54 -29.12
N ARG A 110 -23.72 46.29 -28.89
CA ARG A 110 -25.13 45.89 -28.84
C ARG A 110 -25.94 46.61 -27.77
N ASN A 111 -25.28 47.05 -26.70
CA ASN A 111 -25.90 47.81 -25.62
C ASN A 111 -25.78 49.35 -25.80
N GLY A 112 -25.26 49.82 -26.94
CA GLY A 112 -25.16 51.24 -27.27
C GLY A 112 -24.18 52.03 -26.40
N LEU A 113 -23.14 51.36 -25.85
CA LEU A 113 -22.20 51.95 -24.89
C LEU A 113 -20.81 52.24 -25.48
N THR A 114 -20.61 52.06 -26.78
CA THR A 114 -19.32 52.24 -27.48
C THR A 114 -18.71 53.63 -27.30
N SER A 115 -19.55 54.68 -27.12
CA SER A 115 -19.07 56.05 -26.91
C SER A 115 -18.49 56.30 -25.51
N LYS A 116 -18.75 55.40 -24.54
CA LYS A 116 -18.34 55.55 -23.14
C LYS A 116 -17.39 54.45 -22.65
N VAL A 117 -17.31 53.32 -23.33
CA VAL A 117 -16.51 52.17 -22.89
C VAL A 117 -15.46 51.85 -23.94
N THR A 118 -14.19 51.96 -23.57
CA THR A 118 -13.05 51.54 -24.38
C THR A 118 -12.47 50.25 -23.81
N LEU A 119 -12.38 49.21 -24.65
CA LEU A 119 -11.89 47.89 -24.26
C LEU A 119 -10.53 47.60 -24.91
N LEU A 120 -9.52 47.34 -24.08
CA LEU A 120 -8.13 47.11 -24.47
C LEU A 120 -7.77 45.64 -24.24
N GLN A 121 -7.20 44.99 -25.26
CA GLN A 121 -6.70 43.63 -25.14
C GLN A 121 -5.21 43.64 -24.79
N GLY A 122 -4.83 43.06 -23.64
CA GLY A 122 -3.43 42.86 -23.23
C GLY A 122 -3.24 42.85 -21.72
N LYS A 123 -2.00 42.62 -21.26
CA LYS A 123 -1.64 42.70 -19.84
C LYS A 123 -1.69 44.15 -19.35
N MET A 124 -2.21 44.39 -18.16
CA MET A 124 -2.33 45.74 -17.59
C MET A 124 -0.98 46.47 -17.50
N GLU A 125 0.10 45.71 -17.30
CA GLU A 125 1.47 46.19 -17.20
C GLU A 125 2.08 46.62 -18.55
N GLU A 126 1.48 46.17 -19.66
CA GLU A 126 2.01 46.31 -21.02
C GLU A 126 1.11 47.16 -21.94
N VAL A 127 -0.19 47.23 -21.66
CA VAL A 127 -1.14 47.98 -22.50
C VAL A 127 -0.87 49.49 -22.47
N GLU A 128 -1.00 50.11 -23.63
CA GLU A 128 -0.97 51.55 -23.75
C GLU A 128 -2.34 52.15 -23.45
N MET A 129 -2.37 53.07 -22.49
CA MET A 129 -3.61 53.68 -22.03
C MET A 129 -4.03 54.86 -22.93
N PRO A 130 -5.33 55.04 -23.20
CA PRO A 130 -5.84 56.07 -24.11
C PRO A 130 -5.71 57.47 -23.49
N GLN A 131 -4.64 58.20 -23.83
CA GLN A 131 -4.36 59.53 -23.28
C GLN A 131 -5.46 60.57 -23.55
N HIS A 132 -6.23 60.40 -24.62
CA HIS A 132 -7.38 61.27 -24.92
C HIS A 132 -8.52 61.13 -23.88
N VAL A 133 -8.60 60.00 -23.18
CA VAL A 133 -9.58 59.74 -22.11
C VAL A 133 -9.01 60.11 -20.74
N MET A 134 -7.70 59.94 -20.55
CA MET A 134 -6.98 60.22 -19.31
C MET A 134 -5.82 61.20 -19.54
N PRO A 135 -6.10 62.50 -19.76
CA PRO A 135 -5.08 63.47 -20.15
C PRO A 135 -3.94 63.66 -19.12
N ASP A 136 -4.23 63.44 -17.84
CA ASP A 136 -3.22 63.49 -16.76
C ASP A 136 -2.64 62.09 -16.43
N GLY A 137 -2.94 61.07 -17.25
CA GLY A 137 -2.52 59.69 -17.05
C GLY A 137 -3.14 58.98 -15.85
N LYS A 138 -4.17 59.56 -15.23
CA LYS A 138 -4.80 59.07 -13.99
C LYS A 138 -6.29 58.77 -14.14
N VAL A 139 -6.79 57.83 -13.34
CA VAL A 139 -8.21 57.47 -13.21
C VAL A 139 -8.74 57.83 -11.83
N ASP A 140 -10.06 58.02 -11.72
CA ASP A 140 -10.75 58.32 -10.46
C ASP A 140 -11.09 57.07 -9.66
N ILE A 141 -11.48 56.00 -10.35
CA ILE A 141 -11.99 54.77 -9.74
C ILE A 141 -11.36 53.57 -10.44
N ILE A 142 -10.91 52.60 -9.65
CA ILE A 142 -10.62 51.25 -10.12
C ILE A 142 -11.75 50.34 -9.66
N ILE A 143 -12.35 49.62 -10.61
CA ILE A 143 -13.23 48.50 -10.33
C ILE A 143 -12.51 47.24 -10.79
N SER A 144 -12.54 46.18 -9.99
CA SER A 144 -11.95 44.92 -10.39
C SER A 144 -12.58 43.80 -9.62
N GLU A 145 -12.87 42.72 -10.32
CA GLU A 145 -13.13 41.41 -9.72
C GLU A 145 -11.85 40.60 -9.90
N TRP A 146 -11.07 40.56 -8.83
CA TRP A 146 -9.71 40.00 -8.79
C TRP A 146 -9.61 38.78 -7.89
N MET A 147 -10.70 38.42 -7.22
CA MET A 147 -10.66 37.45 -6.12
C MET A 147 -10.59 36.06 -6.72
N GLY A 148 -9.55 35.30 -6.34
CA GLY A 148 -9.46 33.88 -6.66
C GLY A 148 -10.10 33.01 -5.59
N TYR A 149 -10.04 31.68 -5.80
CA TYR A 149 -10.23 30.74 -4.69
C TYR A 149 -9.27 31.05 -3.55
N PHE A 150 -9.67 30.79 -2.30
CA PHE A 150 -8.89 31.19 -1.13
C PHE A 150 -8.45 32.68 -1.15
N LEU A 151 -9.24 33.55 -1.79
CA LEU A 151 -9.03 34.98 -2.06
C LEU A 151 -7.83 35.31 -2.98
N LEU A 152 -6.67 34.71 -2.76
CA LEU A 152 -5.39 35.09 -3.36
C LEU A 152 -4.92 34.17 -4.50
N TYR A 153 -5.64 33.07 -4.78
CA TYR A 153 -5.28 32.17 -5.87
C TYR A 153 -5.29 32.89 -7.21
N GLU A 154 -4.44 32.46 -8.15
CA GLU A 154 -4.19 33.08 -9.45
C GLU A 154 -3.45 34.44 -9.43
N SER A 155 -3.30 35.05 -8.24
CA SER A 155 -2.48 36.24 -7.97
C SER A 155 -2.83 37.48 -8.80
N MET A 156 -4.11 37.67 -9.13
CA MET A 156 -4.56 38.86 -9.88
C MET A 156 -4.52 40.16 -9.05
N LEU A 157 -4.51 40.06 -7.71
CA LEU A 157 -4.39 41.23 -6.82
C LEU A 157 -3.11 42.05 -7.10
N ASP A 158 -2.02 41.40 -7.52
CA ASP A 158 -0.77 42.08 -7.90
C ASP A 158 -1.00 43.10 -9.03
N THR A 159 -1.82 42.72 -10.02
CA THR A 159 -2.18 43.58 -11.14
C THR A 159 -3.09 44.74 -10.71
N VAL A 160 -3.98 44.52 -9.73
CA VAL A 160 -4.79 45.60 -9.15
C VAL A 160 -3.92 46.57 -8.35
N ILE A 161 -2.96 46.07 -7.58
CA ILE A 161 -1.97 46.89 -6.85
C ILE A 161 -1.14 47.72 -7.85
N TYR A 162 -0.69 47.11 -8.94
CA TYR A 162 0.01 47.82 -10.02
C TYR A 162 -0.85 48.94 -10.62
N ALA A 163 -2.12 48.64 -10.94
CA ALA A 163 -3.03 49.61 -11.50
C ALA A 163 -3.32 50.76 -10.54
N ARG A 164 -3.46 50.46 -9.23
CA ARG A 164 -3.59 51.47 -8.17
C ARG A 164 -2.39 52.39 -8.14
N ASP A 165 -1.19 51.83 -8.01
CA ASP A 165 0.03 52.62 -7.82
C ASP A 165 0.35 53.48 -9.05
N LYS A 166 0.09 52.94 -10.26
CA LYS A 166 0.40 53.63 -11.51
C LYS A 166 -0.70 54.59 -11.96
N TYR A 167 -1.96 54.18 -11.95
CA TYR A 167 -3.04 54.90 -12.62
C TYR A 167 -4.05 55.55 -11.66
N LEU A 168 -4.18 55.13 -10.41
CA LEU A 168 -5.14 55.76 -9.50
C LEU A 168 -4.64 57.14 -9.06
N ARG A 169 -5.56 58.11 -9.00
CA ARG A 169 -5.28 59.43 -8.43
C ARG A 169 -5.21 59.36 -6.89
N PRO A 170 -4.50 60.31 -6.23
CA PRO A 170 -4.64 60.48 -4.78
C PRO A 170 -6.13 60.67 -4.40
N GLN A 171 -6.60 59.94 -3.40
CA GLN A 171 -8.04 59.87 -3.01
C GLN A 171 -8.97 59.22 -4.04
N GLY A 172 -8.43 58.54 -5.05
CA GLY A 172 -9.22 57.66 -5.91
C GLY A 172 -9.78 56.48 -5.11
N GLN A 173 -10.83 55.86 -5.64
CA GLN A 173 -11.55 54.78 -4.95
C GLN A 173 -11.30 53.44 -5.64
N ILE A 174 -11.28 52.36 -4.87
CA ILE A 174 -11.14 50.98 -5.37
C ILE A 174 -12.42 50.22 -4.98
N TYR A 175 -12.96 49.43 -5.91
CA TYR A 175 -14.16 48.63 -5.69
C TYR A 175 -13.87 47.16 -6.03
N PRO A 176 -13.88 46.26 -5.04
CA PRO A 176 -13.93 46.50 -3.58
C PRO A 176 -12.62 47.09 -3.04
N ASP A 177 -12.65 47.65 -1.83
CA ASP A 177 -11.49 48.25 -1.17
C ASP A 177 -10.97 47.43 0.02
N LYS A 178 -11.74 46.46 0.52
CA LYS A 178 -11.34 45.63 1.64
C LYS A 178 -11.79 44.18 1.48
N ALA A 179 -10.91 43.25 1.86
CA ALA A 179 -11.17 41.82 1.86
C ALA A 179 -10.63 41.17 3.14
N THR A 180 -11.34 40.21 3.72
CA THR A 180 -10.90 39.50 4.93
C THR A 180 -11.03 37.99 4.75
N ILE A 181 -9.95 37.24 5.00
CA ILE A 181 -9.94 35.77 5.07
C ILE A 181 -10.38 35.34 6.46
N TYR A 182 -11.32 34.40 6.51
CA TYR A 182 -11.80 33.74 7.71
C TYR A 182 -11.47 32.25 7.69
N MET A 183 -11.34 31.64 8.88
CA MET A 183 -11.18 30.20 9.05
C MET A 183 -12.16 29.63 10.08
N ALA A 184 -12.51 28.35 9.93
CA ALA A 184 -13.24 27.55 10.93
C ALA A 184 -12.90 26.05 10.80
N GLY A 185 -13.14 25.28 11.86
CA GLY A 185 -13.06 23.82 11.83
C GLY A 185 -14.41 23.18 11.49
N ILE A 186 -14.38 22.10 10.70
CA ILE A 186 -15.58 21.41 10.25
C ILE A 186 -15.54 19.90 10.50
N GLU A 187 -16.74 19.34 10.70
CA GLU A 187 -17.02 17.92 10.60
C GLU A 187 -17.28 17.59 9.13
N ASP A 188 -16.60 16.58 8.58
CA ASP A 188 -16.68 16.22 7.15
C ASP A 188 -16.27 14.76 6.91
N GLY A 189 -16.57 13.86 7.85
CA GLY A 189 -16.06 12.50 7.87
C GLY A 189 -16.48 11.68 6.63
N GLU A 190 -17.77 11.75 6.26
CA GLU A 190 -18.31 11.01 5.10
C GLU A 190 -17.66 11.46 3.78
N PHE A 191 -17.51 12.77 3.57
CA PHE A 191 -16.95 13.31 2.33
C PHE A 191 -15.43 13.12 2.26
N LYS A 192 -14.72 13.22 3.40
CA LYS A 192 -13.30 12.86 3.50
C LYS A 192 -13.07 11.40 3.14
N GLU A 193 -13.94 10.48 3.57
CA GLU A 193 -13.81 9.07 3.20
C GLU A 193 -14.02 8.85 1.69
N ASP A 194 -15.01 9.51 1.08
CA ASP A 194 -15.25 9.44 -0.38
C ASP A 194 -14.09 10.02 -1.21
N LYS A 195 -13.46 11.12 -0.77
CA LYS A 195 -12.40 11.81 -1.54
C LYS A 195 -10.99 11.34 -1.23
N ILE A 196 -10.72 11.04 0.03
CA ILE A 196 -9.39 10.71 0.54
C ILE A 196 -9.28 9.21 0.86
N GLY A 197 -10.31 8.63 1.50
CA GLY A 197 -10.37 7.19 1.82
C GLY A 197 -10.47 6.29 0.58
N PHE A 198 -11.12 6.75 -0.50
CA PHE A 198 -11.21 6.04 -1.78
C PHE A 198 -9.85 5.53 -2.30
N TRP A 199 -8.77 6.30 -2.10
CA TRP A 199 -7.43 5.92 -2.56
C TRP A 199 -6.82 4.74 -1.80
N ASP A 200 -7.31 4.42 -0.60
CA ASP A 200 -6.85 3.25 0.16
C ASP A 200 -7.21 1.94 -0.56
N ASN A 201 -8.27 1.94 -1.37
CA ASN A 201 -8.72 0.76 -2.11
C ASN A 201 -9.49 1.13 -3.38
N VAL A 202 -8.76 1.31 -4.48
CA VAL A 202 -9.34 1.56 -5.81
C VAL A 202 -9.58 0.21 -6.48
N TYR A 203 -10.79 -0.32 -6.34
CA TYR A 203 -11.23 -1.60 -6.94
C TYR A 203 -10.34 -2.81 -6.61
N GLY A 204 -9.87 -2.90 -5.36
CA GLY A 204 -8.98 -3.97 -4.87
C GLY A 204 -7.49 -3.62 -4.96
N PHE A 205 -7.13 -2.46 -5.50
CA PHE A 205 -5.75 -2.00 -5.63
C PHE A 205 -5.45 -0.86 -4.65
N ASP A 206 -4.35 -0.99 -3.92
CA ASP A 206 -3.85 0.05 -3.02
C ASP A 206 -3.24 1.21 -3.81
N TYR A 207 -3.93 2.36 -3.78
CA TYR A 207 -3.51 3.62 -4.40
C TYR A 207 -3.14 4.65 -3.31
N SER A 208 -2.84 4.23 -2.08
CA SER A 208 -2.48 5.13 -0.97
C SER A 208 -1.37 6.15 -1.28
N PRO A 209 -0.40 5.94 -2.20
CA PRO A 209 0.50 7.03 -2.63
C PRO A 209 -0.22 8.25 -3.23
N MET A 210 -1.40 8.05 -3.84
CA MET A 210 -2.26 9.15 -4.32
C MET A 210 -2.94 9.88 -3.16
N LYS A 211 -3.21 9.22 -2.04
CA LYS A 211 -3.80 9.83 -0.84
C LYS A 211 -2.92 10.91 -0.25
N ASP A 212 -1.61 10.68 -0.20
CA ASP A 212 -0.64 11.69 0.26
C ASP A 212 -0.66 12.95 -0.60
N VAL A 213 -0.82 12.79 -1.92
CA VAL A 213 -0.95 13.91 -2.86
C VAL A 213 -2.30 14.60 -2.70
N ALA A 214 -3.39 13.83 -2.62
CA ALA A 214 -4.74 14.36 -2.45
C ALA A 214 -4.91 15.15 -1.14
N LEU A 215 -4.24 14.75 -0.05
CA LEU A 215 -4.22 15.49 1.22
C LEU A 215 -3.43 16.80 1.17
N THR A 216 -2.52 16.95 0.20
CA THR A 216 -1.75 18.20 0.02
C THR A 216 -2.47 19.22 -0.85
N GLU A 217 -3.49 18.80 -1.60
CA GLU A 217 -4.27 19.67 -2.48
C GLU A 217 -5.54 20.15 -1.75
N PRO A 218 -5.73 21.47 -1.54
CA PRO A 218 -6.98 21.99 -0.98
C PRO A 218 -8.15 21.77 -1.94
N LEU A 219 -9.32 21.40 -1.41
CA LEU A 219 -10.54 21.23 -2.20
C LEU A 219 -11.34 22.52 -2.23
N VAL A 220 -11.97 22.82 -3.36
CA VAL A 220 -12.92 23.94 -3.48
C VAL A 220 -14.34 23.37 -3.55
N ASP A 221 -15.07 23.45 -2.45
CA ASP A 221 -16.46 23.02 -2.41
C ASP A 221 -17.35 23.82 -1.45
N THR A 222 -18.67 23.64 -1.57
CA THR A 222 -19.65 24.27 -0.70
C THR A 222 -19.84 23.43 0.55
N VAL A 223 -19.60 24.05 1.70
CA VAL A 223 -19.72 23.42 3.01
C VAL A 223 -21.03 23.84 3.65
N GLU A 224 -21.77 22.87 4.17
CA GLU A 224 -23.03 23.16 4.86
C GLU A 224 -22.77 23.85 6.20
N LEU A 225 -23.60 24.84 6.55
CA LEU A 225 -23.48 25.56 7.82
C LEU A 225 -23.47 24.62 9.05
N LYS A 226 -24.20 23.51 9.00
CA LYS A 226 -24.28 22.52 10.09
C LYS A 226 -22.95 21.78 10.34
N ALA A 227 -22.05 21.77 9.37
CA ALA A 227 -20.74 21.14 9.47
C ALA A 227 -19.75 21.95 10.32
N LEU A 228 -20.01 23.25 10.54
CA LEU A 228 -19.16 24.08 11.40
C LEU A 228 -19.15 23.53 12.84
N VAL A 229 -17.95 23.26 13.35
CA VAL A 229 -17.70 22.81 14.73
C VAL A 229 -17.17 23.98 15.56
N THR A 230 -16.49 24.95 14.96
CA THR A 230 -15.89 26.09 15.66
C THR A 230 -16.52 27.42 15.24
N ASP A 231 -16.31 28.45 16.06
CA ASP A 231 -16.57 29.83 15.65
C ASP A 231 -15.65 30.23 14.49
N PRO A 232 -16.13 31.10 13.58
CA PRO A 232 -15.31 31.71 12.55
C PRO A 232 -14.28 32.68 13.14
N CYS A 233 -13.03 32.59 12.70
CA CYS A 233 -11.95 33.51 13.08
C CYS A 233 -11.48 34.32 11.86
N PRO A 234 -11.50 35.67 11.90
CA PRO A 234 -10.83 36.49 10.89
C PRO A 234 -9.31 36.36 11.07
N VAL A 235 -8.62 35.93 10.00
CA VAL A 235 -7.18 35.61 10.07
C VAL A 235 -6.34 36.69 9.38
N PHE A 236 -6.73 37.13 8.19
CA PHE A 236 -5.96 38.10 7.41
C PHE A 236 -6.89 39.12 6.74
N THR A 237 -6.62 40.41 6.92
CA THR A 237 -7.42 41.50 6.34
C THR A 237 -6.57 42.36 5.43
N ILE A 238 -7.04 42.52 4.19
CA ILE A 238 -6.41 43.30 3.13
C ILE A 238 -7.17 44.61 2.98
N ASP A 239 -6.46 45.72 3.13
CA ASP A 239 -6.91 47.05 2.69
C ASP A 239 -6.24 47.38 1.35
N LEU A 240 -7.02 47.37 0.27
CA LEU A 240 -6.51 47.58 -1.08
C LEU A 240 -5.96 48.99 -1.30
N ASN A 241 -6.27 49.95 -0.42
CA ASN A 241 -5.73 51.30 -0.53
C ASN A 241 -4.25 51.34 -0.11
N THR A 242 -3.78 50.41 0.72
CA THR A 242 -2.48 50.50 1.38
C THR A 242 -1.59 49.26 1.22
N VAL A 243 -2.18 48.09 0.96
CA VAL A 243 -1.44 46.81 0.85
C VAL A 243 -0.37 46.84 -0.25
N LYS A 244 0.76 46.20 -0.01
CA LYS A 244 1.81 45.96 -1.01
C LYS A 244 1.85 44.48 -1.37
N THR A 245 2.39 44.17 -2.55
CA THR A 245 2.55 42.78 -3.01
C THR A 245 3.38 41.93 -2.04
N ALA A 246 4.36 42.53 -1.36
CA ALA A 246 5.16 41.86 -0.34
C ALA A 246 4.35 41.43 0.90
N ASP A 247 3.25 42.13 1.21
CA ASP A 247 2.41 41.85 2.38
C ASP A 247 1.47 40.66 2.14
N LEU A 248 1.30 40.22 0.88
CA LEU A 248 0.47 39.07 0.51
C LEU A 248 1.13 37.73 0.85
N ALA A 249 2.44 37.74 1.13
CA ALA A 249 3.15 36.63 1.74
C ALA A 249 3.17 36.81 3.26
N PHE A 250 2.20 36.20 3.95
CA PHE A 250 1.93 36.44 5.37
C PHE A 250 2.03 35.16 6.21
N SER A 251 2.08 35.34 7.54
CA SER A 251 1.93 34.28 8.52
C SER A 251 1.20 34.84 9.74
N GLU A 252 -0.10 34.59 9.83
CA GLU A 252 -0.97 35.17 10.86
C GLU A 252 -1.50 34.09 11.82
N PRO A 253 -1.61 34.39 13.12
CA PRO A 253 -2.18 33.46 14.09
C PRO A 253 -3.71 33.39 13.93
N PHE A 254 -4.29 32.24 14.26
CA PHE A 254 -5.73 32.08 14.38
C PHE A 254 -6.11 31.35 15.68
N SER A 255 -7.36 31.52 16.09
CA SER A 255 -7.93 30.90 17.29
C SER A 255 -9.37 30.51 17.05
N LEU A 256 -9.66 29.22 17.08
CA LEU A 256 -10.98 28.64 16.78
C LEU A 256 -11.56 27.99 18.04
N ARG A 257 -12.62 28.58 18.60
CA ARG A 257 -13.34 28.02 19.75
C ARG A 257 -14.38 27.01 19.30
N CYS A 258 -14.32 25.80 19.82
CA CYS A 258 -15.27 24.71 19.55
C CYS A 258 -16.63 25.01 20.19
N GLN A 259 -17.70 24.90 19.39
CA GLN A 259 -19.08 25.21 19.79
C GLN A 259 -19.88 23.99 20.22
N ARG A 260 -19.36 22.79 19.96
CA ARG A 260 -20.00 21.52 20.32
C ARG A 260 -18.96 20.41 20.39
N ASN A 261 -19.33 19.33 21.07
CA ASN A 261 -18.56 18.09 21.07
C ASN A 261 -18.70 17.43 19.69
N ASP A 262 -17.60 17.27 18.97
CA ASP A 262 -17.60 16.72 17.61
C ASP A 262 -16.17 16.36 17.15
N PHE A 263 -16.04 16.03 15.86
CA PHE A 263 -14.77 15.80 15.19
C PHE A 263 -14.46 16.91 14.16
N ILE A 264 -13.23 17.42 14.18
CA ILE A 264 -12.71 18.31 13.14
C ILE A 264 -11.90 17.48 12.14
N HIS A 265 -12.45 17.31 10.94
CA HIS A 265 -11.86 16.55 9.84
C HIS A 265 -11.08 17.44 8.86
N ALA A 266 -11.43 18.73 8.81
CA ALA A 266 -10.79 19.74 7.99
C ALA A 266 -10.91 21.13 8.64
N LEU A 267 -10.01 22.02 8.23
CA LEU A 267 -10.18 23.46 8.38
C LEU A 267 -10.70 24.02 7.06
N ILE A 268 -11.64 24.95 7.13
CA ILE A 268 -12.11 25.67 5.95
C ILE A 268 -11.63 27.11 6.01
N ALA A 269 -11.46 27.71 4.84
CA ALA A 269 -11.31 29.13 4.69
C ALA A 269 -12.29 29.70 3.66
N TRP A 270 -12.73 30.91 3.92
CA TRP A 270 -13.53 31.71 3.00
C TRP A 270 -13.14 33.17 3.17
N PHE A 271 -13.78 34.06 2.41
CA PHE A 271 -13.50 35.48 2.52
C PHE A 271 -14.76 36.34 2.45
N ASP A 272 -14.67 37.50 3.08
CA ASP A 272 -15.68 38.55 3.01
C ASP A 272 -15.09 39.74 2.24
N ILE A 273 -15.95 40.38 1.46
CA ILE A 273 -15.62 41.55 0.64
C ILE A 273 -16.47 42.73 1.08
N ASP A 274 -15.83 43.85 1.37
CA ASP A 274 -16.47 45.10 1.74
C ASP A 274 -16.24 46.18 0.65
N PHE A 275 -17.24 47.04 0.46
CA PHE A 275 -17.15 48.25 -0.37
C PHE A 275 -17.29 49.50 0.52
N GLY A 276 -16.19 49.87 1.18
CA GLY A 276 -16.11 50.92 2.20
C GLY A 276 -16.45 52.33 1.70
N ALA A 277 -16.27 52.62 0.41
CA ALA A 277 -16.64 53.90 -0.20
C ALA A 277 -18.17 54.12 -0.34
N CYS A 278 -18.99 53.09 -0.17
CA CYS A 278 -20.43 53.18 -0.38
C CYS A 278 -21.15 53.93 0.77
N HIS A 279 -22.17 54.74 0.45
CA HIS A 279 -22.97 55.45 1.46
C HIS A 279 -23.75 54.50 2.38
N LYS A 280 -24.20 53.37 1.84
CA LYS A 280 -24.71 52.24 2.63
C LYS A 280 -23.68 51.11 2.57
N PRO A 281 -23.37 50.44 3.70
CA PRO A 281 -22.47 49.29 3.69
C PRO A 281 -22.96 48.24 2.71
N ILE A 282 -22.17 47.98 1.68
CA ILE A 282 -22.36 46.86 0.75
C ILE A 282 -21.21 45.90 1.00
N ARG A 283 -21.56 44.65 1.27
CA ARG A 283 -20.62 43.57 1.52
C ARG A 283 -21.23 42.24 1.12
N PHE A 284 -20.39 41.27 0.81
CA PHE A 284 -20.82 39.89 0.67
C PHE A 284 -19.78 38.96 1.30
N SER A 285 -20.24 37.77 1.70
CA SER A 285 -19.40 36.72 2.26
C SER A 285 -19.48 35.50 1.34
N THR A 286 -18.35 34.80 1.20
CA THR A 286 -18.28 33.47 0.60
C THR A 286 -18.35 32.37 1.66
N GLY A 287 -18.70 32.71 2.92
CA GLY A 287 -18.77 31.74 4.00
C GLY A 287 -19.96 30.78 3.92
N PRO A 288 -19.91 29.65 4.63
CA PRO A 288 -20.96 28.62 4.61
C PRO A 288 -22.31 29.09 5.20
N HIS A 289 -22.30 30.22 5.93
CA HIS A 289 -23.49 30.87 6.47
C HIS A 289 -24.19 31.78 5.45
N ALA A 290 -23.54 32.06 4.31
CA ALA A 290 -24.02 32.96 3.29
C ALA A 290 -24.68 32.20 2.12
N LYS A 291 -25.23 32.95 1.16
CA LYS A 291 -25.72 32.37 -0.09
C LYS A 291 -24.55 31.90 -0.94
N TYR A 292 -24.80 30.88 -1.76
CA TYR A 292 -23.83 30.34 -2.70
C TYR A 292 -23.17 31.43 -3.56
N THR A 293 -21.86 31.30 -3.71
CA THR A 293 -21.00 32.04 -4.65
C THR A 293 -20.12 31.03 -5.40
N HIS A 294 -19.68 31.35 -6.61
CA HIS A 294 -18.88 30.42 -7.41
C HIS A 294 -17.51 30.08 -6.78
N TRP A 295 -16.97 30.96 -5.92
CA TRP A 295 -15.76 30.68 -5.13
C TRP A 295 -15.91 29.55 -4.12
N LYS A 296 -17.15 29.26 -3.70
CA LYS A 296 -17.48 28.34 -2.61
C LYS A 296 -16.58 28.59 -1.38
N GLN A 297 -16.06 27.54 -0.75
CA GLN A 297 -15.06 27.61 0.31
C GLN A 297 -13.86 26.73 -0.04
N THR A 298 -12.71 26.99 0.58
CA THR A 298 -11.50 26.18 0.43
C THR A 298 -11.34 25.28 1.65
N VAL A 299 -11.30 23.96 1.44
CA VAL A 299 -11.24 22.92 2.46
C VAL A 299 -9.82 22.37 2.54
N PHE A 300 -9.26 22.41 3.75
CA PHE A 300 -7.93 21.92 4.10
C PHE A 300 -8.07 20.71 5.03
N TYR A 301 -8.02 19.49 4.49
CA TYR A 301 -8.10 18.29 5.30
C TYR A 301 -6.91 18.16 6.25
N VAL A 302 -7.20 17.84 7.52
CA VAL A 302 -6.16 17.50 8.48
C VAL A 302 -5.80 16.02 8.34
N ARG A 303 -4.52 15.68 8.53
CA ARG A 303 -4.06 14.28 8.44
C ARG A 303 -4.68 13.43 9.55
N GLU A 304 -4.64 13.94 10.77
CA GLU A 304 -5.25 13.32 11.96
C GLU A 304 -6.54 14.05 12.31
N VAL A 305 -7.62 13.31 12.58
CA VAL A 305 -8.92 13.89 12.94
C VAL A 305 -8.85 14.39 14.38
N LEU A 306 -9.35 15.60 14.64
CA LEU A 306 -9.31 16.17 15.99
C LEU A 306 -10.63 15.87 16.70
N THR A 307 -10.58 15.14 17.80
CA THR A 307 -11.74 14.96 18.69
C THR A 307 -11.82 16.13 19.66
N VAL A 308 -12.86 16.96 19.55
CA VAL A 308 -12.99 18.21 20.31
C VAL A 308 -14.22 18.21 21.21
N GLU A 309 -14.09 18.91 22.34
CA GLU A 309 -15.21 19.21 23.24
C GLU A 309 -15.59 20.70 23.15
N GLU A 310 -16.83 21.00 23.49
CA GLU A 310 -17.35 22.36 23.56
C GLU A 310 -16.47 23.23 24.47
N ASN A 311 -16.20 24.46 24.03
CA ASN A 311 -15.33 25.46 24.66
C ASN A 311 -13.82 25.23 24.56
N GLU A 312 -13.35 24.11 24.02
CA GLU A 312 -11.93 23.94 23.70
C GLU A 312 -11.51 24.84 22.55
N VAL A 313 -10.22 25.13 22.47
CA VAL A 313 -9.72 26.10 21.50
C VAL A 313 -8.59 25.51 20.68
N LEU A 314 -8.73 25.57 19.37
CA LEU A 314 -7.70 25.22 18.39
C LEU A 314 -6.94 26.50 18.02
N HIS A 315 -5.68 26.58 18.40
CA HIS A 315 -4.79 27.70 18.08
C HIS A 315 -3.83 27.30 16.97
N GLY A 316 -3.37 28.27 16.18
CA GLY A 316 -2.48 27.95 15.08
C GLY A 316 -1.96 29.16 14.33
N PHE A 317 -1.26 28.89 13.23
CA PHE A 317 -0.79 29.88 12.29
C PHE A 317 -1.19 29.47 10.87
N LEU A 318 -1.72 30.44 10.11
CA LEU A 318 -1.92 30.33 8.67
C LEU A 318 -0.79 31.10 7.98
N SER A 319 0.07 30.39 7.26
CA SER A 319 1.08 30.99 6.39
C SER A 319 0.70 30.78 4.92
N ASN A 320 0.85 31.83 4.13
CA ASN A 320 0.58 31.83 2.69
C ASN A 320 1.70 32.56 1.97
N LYS A 321 2.12 32.04 0.81
CA LYS A 321 3.01 32.76 -0.12
C LYS A 321 2.83 32.25 -1.55
N PRO A 322 3.15 33.06 -2.57
CA PRO A 322 3.25 32.58 -3.95
C PRO A 322 4.32 31.48 -4.09
N ASN A 323 4.04 30.46 -4.90
CA ASN A 323 4.98 29.38 -5.16
C ASN A 323 6.20 29.90 -5.96
N ALA A 324 7.38 29.40 -5.62
CA ALA A 324 8.64 29.87 -6.21
C ALA A 324 8.82 29.51 -7.70
N LYS A 325 8.18 28.43 -8.18
CA LYS A 325 8.24 27.99 -9.58
C LYS A 325 7.16 28.65 -10.43
N ASN A 326 5.93 28.74 -9.91
CA ASN A 326 4.81 29.38 -10.58
C ASN A 326 4.12 30.34 -9.62
N LYS A 327 4.28 31.65 -9.83
CA LYS A 327 3.76 32.67 -8.91
C LYS A 327 2.24 32.70 -8.80
N ARG A 328 1.50 32.08 -9.74
CA ARG A 328 0.04 31.98 -9.69
C ARG A 328 -0.47 30.88 -8.74
N ASP A 329 0.40 29.94 -8.38
CA ASP A 329 0.10 28.90 -7.39
C ASP A 329 0.45 29.41 -5.97
N LEU A 330 -0.24 28.89 -4.95
CA LEU A 330 -0.02 29.26 -3.56
C LEU A 330 0.59 28.10 -2.76
N ASP A 331 1.65 28.40 -2.02
CA ASP A 331 2.18 27.53 -0.97
C ASP A 331 1.50 27.91 0.36
N ILE A 332 0.60 27.05 0.83
CA ILE A 332 -0.16 27.24 2.06
C ILE A 332 0.39 26.31 3.14
N LYS A 333 0.62 26.84 4.34
CA LYS A 333 1.01 26.06 5.52
C LYS A 333 0.09 26.41 6.67
N ILE A 334 -0.47 25.38 7.32
CA ILE A 334 -1.31 25.54 8.50
C ILE A 334 -0.67 24.76 9.65
N ASP A 335 -0.22 25.48 10.67
CA ASP A 335 0.20 24.89 11.94
C ASP A 335 -0.97 25.00 12.92
N TYR A 336 -1.27 23.95 13.67
CA TYR A 336 -2.38 23.94 14.64
C TYR A 336 -2.06 23.12 15.88
N GLU A 337 -2.63 23.52 17.02
CA GLU A 337 -2.52 22.86 18.32
C GLU A 337 -3.85 22.99 19.07
N LEU A 338 -4.40 21.86 19.52
CA LEU A 338 -5.64 21.84 20.31
C LEU A 338 -5.32 22.03 21.80
N ASP A 339 -5.81 23.12 22.38
CA ASP A 339 -5.77 23.34 23.82
C ASP A 339 -6.91 22.59 24.51
N THR A 340 -6.54 21.49 25.16
CA THR A 340 -7.46 20.60 25.87
C THR A 340 -6.88 20.22 27.24
N THR A 341 -7.78 20.04 28.21
CA THR A 341 -7.42 19.53 29.55
C THR A 341 -7.27 18.00 29.55
N ASP A 342 -7.83 17.31 28.56
CA ASP A 342 -7.67 15.87 28.40
C ASP A 342 -6.33 15.58 27.69
N SER A 343 -5.38 15.03 28.44
CA SER A 343 -4.06 14.64 27.92
C SER A 343 -4.14 13.60 26.79
N ARG A 344 -5.28 12.96 26.59
CA ARG A 344 -5.56 12.01 25.50
C ARG A 344 -5.99 12.69 24.20
N ARG A 345 -6.44 13.95 24.23
CA ARG A 345 -6.93 14.67 23.04
C ARG A 345 -5.90 15.69 22.52
N LYS A 346 -4.71 15.75 23.14
CA LYS A 346 -3.57 16.56 22.68
C LYS A 346 -2.87 15.89 21.51
N THR A 347 -3.04 16.42 20.31
CA THR A 347 -2.30 15.98 19.11
C THR A 347 -1.11 16.90 18.85
N ALA A 348 0.09 16.31 18.82
CA ALA A 348 1.31 16.87 18.23
C ALA A 348 2.18 15.71 17.70
N GLY A 349 2.41 15.65 16.39
CA GLY A 349 2.96 14.47 15.71
C GLY A 349 4.38 14.07 16.16
N SER A 350 4.57 12.83 16.64
CA SER A 350 5.78 11.99 16.42
C SER A 350 5.66 10.56 17.00
N SER A 351 6.57 9.69 16.54
CA SER A 351 6.76 8.21 16.61
C SER A 351 6.58 7.35 17.88
N PHE A 352 5.89 7.79 18.92
CA PHE A 352 5.21 6.89 19.89
C PHE A 352 3.75 7.30 19.93
N LYS A 353 2.83 6.53 20.55
CA LYS A 353 1.47 7.05 20.74
C LYS A 353 1.45 8.36 21.53
N LYS A 354 2.57 8.78 22.17
CA LYS A 354 2.71 10.04 22.92
C LYS A 354 1.41 10.33 23.69
N THR A 355 0.72 11.43 23.38
CA THR A 355 -0.62 11.78 23.86
C THR A 355 -1.74 11.41 22.87
N THR A 356 -1.39 10.98 21.66
CA THR A 356 -2.28 10.55 20.57
C THR A 356 -3.17 9.36 20.97
N GLN A 357 -4.45 9.37 20.58
CA GLN A 357 -5.38 8.26 20.84
C GLN A 357 -5.71 7.41 19.60
N GLU A 358 -5.23 7.76 18.42
CA GLU A 358 -5.59 7.12 17.15
C GLU A 358 -4.54 6.14 16.57
N VAL A 359 -4.80 5.68 15.34
CA VAL A 359 -3.99 4.72 14.57
C VAL A 359 -2.69 5.37 14.14
N ILE A 360 -1.57 4.94 14.71
CA ILE A 360 -0.23 5.38 14.27
C ILE A 360 0.08 4.74 12.93
N ASP A 361 0.43 5.54 11.92
CA ASP A 361 1.18 5.05 10.75
C ASP A 361 2.58 4.65 11.22
N PHE A 362 2.73 3.36 11.50
CA PHE A 362 3.97 2.79 12.01
C PHE A 362 5.15 2.98 11.06
N TYR A 363 4.93 2.95 9.74
CA TYR A 363 6.03 3.06 8.78
C TYR A 363 6.49 4.52 8.63
N ALA A 364 5.57 5.48 8.60
CA ALA A 364 5.90 6.91 8.64
C ALA A 364 6.58 7.30 9.95
N ALA A 365 6.11 6.77 11.09
CA ALA A 365 6.75 6.95 12.39
C ALA A 365 8.17 6.35 12.46
N GLN A 366 8.44 5.31 11.68
CA GLN A 366 9.74 4.64 11.57
C GLN A 366 10.65 5.22 10.49
N GLU A 367 10.19 6.16 9.65
CA GLU A 367 11.08 6.90 8.75
C GLU A 367 12.06 7.72 9.60
N SER A 368 13.23 7.14 9.83
CA SER A 368 14.29 7.72 10.63
C SER A 368 14.71 9.08 10.05
N ASN A 369 15.00 10.05 10.93
CA ASN A 369 15.90 11.14 10.57
C ASN A 369 17.16 10.53 9.95
N PRO A 370 17.57 10.93 8.73
CA PRO A 370 18.65 10.27 8.01
C PRO A 370 19.91 10.21 8.86
N ILE A 371 20.42 8.99 9.10
CA ILE A 371 21.69 8.81 9.81
C ILE A 371 22.80 9.25 8.86
N PRO A 372 23.62 10.27 9.21
CA PRO A 372 24.64 10.78 8.32
C PRO A 372 25.61 9.69 7.85
N GLY A 373 25.83 9.60 6.53
CA GLY A 373 26.79 8.65 5.93
C GLY A 373 26.28 7.23 5.69
N ILE A 374 24.96 6.99 5.80
CA ILE A 374 24.34 5.67 5.63
C ILE A 374 23.28 5.72 4.51
N PRO A 375 23.12 4.66 3.69
CA PRO A 375 22.03 4.59 2.72
C PRO A 375 20.65 4.69 3.37
N LYS A 376 19.65 5.21 2.63
CA LYS A 376 18.25 5.21 3.11
C LYS A 376 17.81 3.75 3.34
N LEU A 377 17.55 3.40 4.60
CA LEU A 377 17.07 2.08 4.99
C LEU A 377 15.53 2.05 4.98
N ASP A 378 14.96 1.01 4.38
CA ASP A 378 13.53 0.77 4.28
C ASP A 378 13.02 0.06 5.56
N ALA A 379 12.27 0.80 6.37
CA ALA A 379 11.67 0.31 7.61
C ALA A 379 10.61 -0.78 7.40
N ARG A 380 10.08 -0.97 6.18
CA ARG A 380 9.14 -2.08 5.89
C ARG A 380 9.82 -3.45 5.92
N ARG A 381 11.15 -3.48 5.92
CA ARG A 381 11.95 -4.71 5.95
C ARG A 381 12.89 -4.76 7.16
N VAL A 382 12.50 -4.13 8.28
CA VAL A 382 13.20 -4.24 9.56
C VAL A 382 12.55 -5.31 10.44
N VAL A 383 13.39 -6.09 11.14
CA VAL A 383 12.95 -7.00 12.19
C VAL A 383 13.79 -6.78 13.44
N ASP A 384 13.21 -7.02 14.61
CA ASP A 384 13.94 -7.01 15.87
C ASP A 384 14.97 -8.15 15.91
N GLY A 385 16.25 -7.81 16.11
CA GLY A 385 17.33 -8.79 16.25
C GLY A 385 17.56 -9.18 17.72
N GLN A 386 17.77 -8.18 18.58
CA GLN A 386 18.10 -8.36 19.99
C GLN A 386 17.62 -7.16 20.80
N ARG A 387 17.23 -7.40 22.05
CA ARG A 387 16.79 -6.36 23.00
C ARG A 387 17.40 -6.64 24.37
N LYS A 388 18.02 -5.61 24.95
CA LYS A 388 18.51 -5.56 26.33
C LYS A 388 17.80 -4.42 27.06
N ILE A 389 17.37 -4.63 28.29
CA ILE A 389 16.90 -3.56 29.18
C ILE A 389 17.59 -3.67 30.54
N GLU A 390 17.94 -2.52 31.11
CA GLU A 390 18.45 -2.34 32.46
C GLU A 390 17.44 -1.49 33.25
N PHE A 391 16.99 -2.00 34.38
CA PHE A 391 16.09 -1.31 35.30
C PHE A 391 16.94 -0.61 36.36
N LEU A 392 17.18 0.69 36.20
CA LEU A 392 18.04 1.46 37.10
C LEU A 392 17.27 1.93 38.33
N LYS A 393 16.00 2.29 38.15
CA LYS A 393 15.08 2.73 39.20
C LYS A 393 13.67 2.21 38.90
N PRO A 394 12.86 1.96 39.94
CA PRO A 394 11.44 1.64 39.74
C PRO A 394 10.74 2.83 39.09
N LEU A 395 9.99 2.57 38.02
CA LEU A 395 9.11 3.58 37.43
C LEU A 395 8.02 3.94 38.46
N PRO A 396 7.75 5.23 38.69
CA PRO A 396 6.72 5.61 39.64
C PRO A 396 5.34 5.22 39.10
N PRO A 397 4.40 4.85 39.98
CA PRO A 397 3.05 4.44 39.58
C PRO A 397 2.21 5.59 39.00
N THR A 398 2.65 6.84 39.15
CA THR A 398 2.01 8.05 38.59
C THR A 398 3.07 9.00 38.03
N SER A 399 2.70 9.71 36.96
CA SER A 399 3.46 10.80 36.37
C SER A 399 3.21 12.15 37.05
N GLU A 400 2.32 12.23 38.02
CA GLU A 400 2.01 13.49 38.73
C GLU A 400 3.29 14.13 39.32
N GLY A 401 3.51 15.40 38.99
CA GLY A 401 4.70 16.15 39.41
C GLY A 401 6.02 15.76 38.73
N LYS A 402 6.01 14.87 37.71
CA LYS A 402 7.20 14.47 36.95
C LYS A 402 6.98 14.61 35.44
N THR A 403 8.05 14.87 34.72
CA THR A 403 8.01 14.98 33.25
C THR A 403 8.96 13.98 32.66
N PHE A 404 8.46 12.89 32.08
CA PHE A 404 9.31 11.87 31.46
C PHE A 404 9.64 12.23 30.00
N GLU A 405 10.90 12.04 29.65
CA GLU A 405 11.44 12.19 28.31
C GLU A 405 12.09 10.88 27.88
N LEU A 406 11.76 10.41 26.67
CA LEU A 406 12.45 9.28 26.05
C LEU A 406 13.57 9.81 25.15
N ARG A 407 14.82 9.61 25.56
CA ARG A 407 15.99 10.01 24.77
C ARG A 407 16.50 8.83 23.98
N SER A 408 16.57 8.98 22.66
CA SER A 408 17.06 7.94 21.74
C SER A 408 18.42 8.34 21.17
N LYS A 409 19.35 7.39 21.11
CA LYS A 409 20.71 7.57 20.59
C LYS A 409 21.11 6.36 19.74
N VAL A 410 21.58 6.61 18.52
CA VAL A 410 22.19 5.55 17.70
C VAL A 410 23.59 5.25 18.24
N LEU A 411 23.84 4.00 18.65
CA LEU A 411 25.14 3.55 19.16
C LEU A 411 26.07 3.11 18.04
N GLY A 412 25.51 2.49 16.99
CA GLY A 412 26.28 2.00 15.86
C GLY A 412 25.40 1.48 14.74
N VAL A 413 25.94 1.49 13.52
CA VAL A 413 25.31 0.89 12.35
C VAL A 413 26.32 -0.02 11.67
N TYR A 414 25.93 -1.27 11.43
CA TYR A 414 26.83 -2.33 11.03
C TYR A 414 26.35 -3.03 9.75
N ASP A 415 27.23 -3.12 8.77
CA ASP A 415 26.98 -3.83 7.52
C ASP A 415 27.27 -5.33 7.70
N LYS A 416 26.24 -6.17 7.57
CA LYS A 416 26.37 -7.64 7.63
C LYS A 416 26.52 -8.27 6.24
N GLY A 417 26.71 -7.46 5.19
CA GLY A 417 26.80 -7.89 3.80
C GLY A 417 25.42 -8.18 3.19
N LYS A 418 25.35 -9.10 2.23
CA LYS A 418 24.09 -9.50 1.56
C LYS A 418 22.91 -9.79 2.53
N PRO A 419 23.12 -10.36 3.73
CA PRO A 419 22.03 -10.57 4.70
C PRO A 419 21.32 -9.30 5.18
N GLY A 420 21.98 -8.15 5.31
CA GLY A 420 21.35 -6.91 5.79
C GLY A 420 22.25 -5.93 6.54
N THR A 421 21.63 -4.89 7.09
CA THR A 421 22.27 -3.88 7.97
C THR A 421 21.67 -3.96 9.38
N VAL A 422 22.51 -3.84 10.41
CA VAL A 422 22.07 -3.74 11.81
C VAL A 422 22.19 -2.29 12.26
N VAL A 423 21.12 -1.74 12.83
CA VAL A 423 21.16 -0.44 13.54
C VAL A 423 20.97 -0.71 15.02
N GLU A 424 21.94 -0.29 15.83
CA GLU A 424 21.89 -0.40 17.29
C GLU A 424 21.49 0.94 17.88
N THR A 425 20.39 0.94 18.65
CA THR A 425 19.81 2.15 19.25
C THR A 425 19.67 1.96 20.75
N GLU A 426 20.15 2.94 21.51
CA GLU A 426 19.91 3.10 22.92
C GLU A 426 18.71 4.02 23.14
N GLN A 427 17.83 3.63 24.05
CA GLN A 427 16.70 4.43 24.52
C GLN A 427 16.77 4.54 26.04
N THR A 428 16.64 5.76 26.56
CA THR A 428 16.64 6.03 28.01
C THR A 428 15.38 6.78 28.41
N ILE A 429 14.73 6.31 29.49
CA ILE A 429 13.63 7.04 30.12
C ILE A 429 14.23 7.95 31.18
N VAL A 430 14.07 9.26 31.01
CA VAL A 430 14.66 10.27 31.88
C VAL A 430 13.55 11.15 32.45
N ASP A 431 13.58 11.42 33.75
CA ASP A 431 12.79 12.52 34.31
C ASP A 431 13.48 13.84 33.95
N LYS A 432 12.85 14.62 33.09
CA LYS A 432 13.34 15.90 32.59
C LYS A 432 13.57 16.92 33.71
N SER A 433 12.80 16.85 34.79
CA SER A 433 12.89 17.81 35.90
C SER A 433 14.12 17.57 36.79
N THR A 434 14.51 16.31 36.97
CA THR A 434 15.61 15.90 37.87
C THR A 434 16.86 15.44 37.11
N GLY A 435 16.73 15.10 35.83
CA GLY A 435 17.78 14.49 35.01
C GLY A 435 18.00 12.99 35.30
N GLU A 436 17.18 12.38 36.16
CA GLU A 436 17.37 11.00 36.59
C GLU A 436 16.93 9.99 35.52
N VAL A 437 17.75 8.97 35.28
CA VAL A 437 17.46 7.88 34.33
C VAL A 437 16.82 6.70 35.05
N TYR A 438 15.67 6.26 34.57
CA TYR A 438 14.89 5.16 35.17
C TYR A 438 15.20 3.81 34.52
N SER A 439 15.27 3.78 33.19
CA SER A 439 15.61 2.57 32.45
C SER A 439 16.46 2.91 31.24
N ARG A 440 17.31 1.95 30.87
CA ARG A 440 18.11 1.99 29.64
C ARG A 440 17.81 0.74 28.83
N ALA A 441 17.36 0.90 27.59
CA ALA A 441 17.13 -0.19 26.67
C ALA A 441 18.05 -0.05 25.46
N VAL A 442 18.71 -1.14 25.07
CA VAL A 442 19.49 -1.22 23.84
C VAL A 442 18.83 -2.25 22.93
N GLY A 443 18.44 -1.80 21.74
CA GLY A 443 17.80 -2.62 20.72
C GLY A 443 18.63 -2.68 19.44
N GLN A 444 18.55 -3.81 18.74
CA GLN A 444 19.12 -3.98 17.41
C GLN A 444 18.01 -4.20 16.38
N GLY A 445 17.84 -3.24 15.47
CA GLY A 445 16.99 -3.40 14.29
C GLY A 445 17.80 -4.02 13.15
N PHE A 446 17.33 -5.14 12.60
CA PHE A 446 17.95 -5.82 11.46
C PHE A 446 17.17 -5.54 10.17
N PHE A 447 17.77 -4.74 9.28
CA PHE A 447 17.23 -4.38 7.98
C PHE A 447 17.56 -5.46 6.95
N VAL A 448 16.61 -6.37 6.75
CA VAL A 448 16.77 -7.60 5.97
C VAL A 448 17.07 -7.30 4.50
N GLY A 449 18.19 -7.81 3.99
CA GLY A 449 18.59 -7.68 2.59
C GLY A 449 19.10 -6.30 2.19
N GLN A 450 19.33 -5.41 3.18
CA GLN A 450 19.75 -4.02 2.97
C GLN A 450 21.20 -3.77 3.43
N GLY A 451 22.13 -4.66 3.07
CA GLY A 451 23.57 -4.51 3.36
C GLY A 451 24.42 -4.48 2.10
N GLY A 452 25.75 -4.49 2.23
CA GLY A 452 26.70 -4.42 1.11
C GLY A 452 27.10 -3.00 0.69
N TRP A 453 26.95 -2.02 1.58
CA TRP A 453 27.34 -0.63 1.36
C TRP A 453 28.76 -0.30 1.88
N GLY A 454 29.47 -1.29 2.44
CA GLY A 454 30.88 -1.17 2.82
C GLY A 454 31.10 -0.67 4.25
N GLY A 455 30.10 -0.77 5.11
CA GLY A 455 30.15 -0.34 6.51
C GLY A 455 30.95 -1.25 7.45
N PRO A 456 31.16 -0.84 8.72
CA PRO A 456 31.84 -1.66 9.72
C PRO A 456 31.00 -2.91 10.06
N LYS A 457 31.64 -4.06 10.30
CA LYS A 457 30.93 -5.35 10.54
C LYS A 457 30.27 -5.46 11.92
N GLY A 458 30.61 -4.57 12.85
CA GLY A 458 30.13 -4.59 14.24
C GLY A 458 30.72 -5.72 15.10
N PRO A 459 30.49 -5.68 16.41
CA PRO A 459 31.00 -6.67 17.36
C PRO A 459 30.38 -8.06 17.14
N ALA A 460 31.08 -9.10 17.61
CA ALA A 460 30.58 -10.47 17.58
C ALA A 460 29.42 -10.64 18.58
N THR A 461 28.35 -11.29 18.16
CA THR A 461 27.19 -11.55 19.01
C THR A 461 27.54 -12.60 20.08
N GLN A 462 27.41 -12.25 21.36
CA GLN A 462 27.57 -13.17 22.47
C GLN A 462 26.31 -14.05 22.60
N ALA A 463 26.50 -15.37 22.74
CA ALA A 463 25.42 -16.33 22.93
C ALA A 463 25.40 -16.86 24.37
N PHE A 464 24.19 -17.02 24.91
CA PHE A 464 23.95 -17.43 26.30
C PHE A 464 23.11 -18.72 26.35
N PRO A 465 23.72 -19.88 26.06
CA PRO A 465 22.99 -21.16 26.05
C PRO A 465 22.57 -21.61 27.45
N PRO A 466 21.65 -22.61 27.56
CA PRO A 466 21.38 -23.29 28.82
C PRO A 466 22.65 -23.86 29.46
N PRO A 467 22.68 -24.03 30.81
CA PRO A 467 23.82 -24.64 31.49
C PRO A 467 24.17 -26.02 30.91
N LYS A 468 25.46 -26.26 30.63
CA LYS A 468 25.93 -27.50 30.01
C LYS A 468 25.51 -28.72 30.82
N GLY A 469 24.90 -29.71 30.17
CA GLY A 469 24.40 -30.94 30.79
C GLY A 469 23.02 -30.82 31.44
N ARG A 470 22.38 -29.65 31.39
CA ARG A 470 21.01 -29.41 31.89
C ARG A 470 20.02 -29.00 30.80
N GLU A 471 20.37 -29.19 29.52
CA GLU A 471 19.61 -28.67 28.38
C GLU A 471 18.19 -29.22 28.29
N LYS A 472 17.93 -30.41 28.83
CA LYS A 472 16.61 -31.05 28.87
C LYS A 472 15.94 -31.05 30.26
N SER A 473 16.55 -30.37 31.23
CA SER A 473 16.11 -30.35 32.64
C SER A 473 16.00 -28.92 33.17
N PRO A 474 15.02 -28.13 32.68
CA PRO A 474 14.74 -26.80 33.21
C PRO A 474 14.27 -26.88 34.66
N ASP A 475 14.63 -25.88 35.45
CA ASP A 475 14.15 -25.73 36.84
C ASP A 475 12.67 -25.38 36.87
N VAL A 476 12.23 -24.56 35.91
CA VAL A 476 10.83 -24.14 35.76
C VAL A 476 10.45 -24.16 34.28
N THR A 477 9.23 -24.63 34.00
CA THR A 477 8.61 -24.53 32.67
C THR A 477 7.29 -23.77 32.80
N HIS A 478 7.19 -22.64 32.12
CA HIS A 478 6.00 -21.80 32.09
C HIS A 478 5.35 -21.84 30.71
N VAL A 479 4.02 -22.00 30.66
CA VAL A 479 3.27 -22.12 29.42
C VAL A 479 2.30 -20.94 29.28
N ASN A 480 2.37 -20.22 28.17
CA ASN A 480 1.47 -19.12 27.83
C ASN A 480 0.73 -19.45 26.52
N GLN A 481 -0.59 -19.61 26.59
CA GLN A 481 -1.44 -19.87 25.43
C GLN A 481 -1.88 -18.53 24.83
N LEU A 482 -1.55 -18.31 23.55
CA LEU A 482 -2.02 -17.13 22.83
C LEU A 482 -3.40 -17.40 22.22
N THR A 483 -4.15 -16.33 22.00
CA THR A 483 -5.39 -16.31 21.22
C THR A 483 -5.13 -15.67 19.85
N PRO A 484 -6.02 -15.85 18.86
CA PRO A 484 -5.93 -15.13 17.58
C PRO A 484 -5.91 -13.60 17.75
N GLU A 485 -6.56 -13.09 18.79
CA GLU A 485 -6.66 -11.66 19.11
C GLU A 485 -5.45 -11.14 19.91
N SER A 486 -4.57 -12.02 20.39
CA SER A 486 -3.44 -11.62 21.26
C SER A 486 -2.51 -10.61 20.60
N ALA A 487 -2.36 -10.66 19.27
CA ALA A 487 -1.59 -9.66 18.53
C ALA A 487 -2.28 -8.29 18.53
N LEU A 488 -3.61 -8.27 18.32
CA LEU A 488 -4.43 -7.06 18.34
C LEU A 488 -4.49 -6.45 19.74
N LEU A 489 -4.63 -7.28 20.78
CA LEU A 489 -4.62 -6.83 22.18
C LEU A 489 -3.26 -6.27 22.59
N TYR A 490 -2.16 -6.90 22.17
CA TYR A 490 -0.84 -6.40 22.48
C TYR A 490 -0.56 -5.04 21.84
N ARG A 491 -1.15 -4.75 20.69
CA ARG A 491 -1.09 -3.46 19.99
C ARG A 491 -1.47 -2.27 20.89
N LEU A 492 -2.31 -2.51 21.90
CA LEU A 492 -2.66 -1.51 22.93
C LEU A 492 -1.47 -1.04 23.76
N ASN A 493 -0.36 -1.79 23.79
CA ASN A 493 0.89 -1.42 24.47
C ASN A 493 1.79 -0.49 23.62
N GLY A 494 1.33 -0.06 22.44
CA GLY A 494 1.96 1.02 21.69
C GLY A 494 2.80 0.60 20.48
N ASP A 495 2.82 -0.69 20.13
CA ASP A 495 3.40 -1.17 18.87
C ASP A 495 2.29 -1.31 17.82
N TYR A 496 2.31 -0.44 16.82
CA TYR A 496 1.27 -0.33 15.79
C TYR A 496 1.70 -0.88 14.43
N ASN A 497 2.75 -1.70 14.38
CA ASN A 497 3.20 -2.29 13.11
C ASN A 497 2.06 -3.12 12.47
N PRO A 498 1.62 -2.81 11.24
CA PRO A 498 0.53 -3.53 10.58
C PRO A 498 0.84 -5.02 10.37
N LEU A 499 2.12 -5.41 10.41
CA LEU A 499 2.59 -6.81 10.41
C LEU A 499 1.93 -7.71 11.47
N HIS A 500 1.38 -7.11 12.52
CA HIS A 500 0.73 -7.81 13.62
C HIS A 500 -0.80 -7.71 13.62
N ALA A 501 -1.37 -6.90 12.72
CA ALA A 501 -2.80 -6.66 12.66
C ALA A 501 -3.44 -7.31 11.43
N THR A 502 -2.77 -7.24 10.28
CA THR A 502 -3.31 -7.73 9.01
C THR A 502 -2.34 -8.70 8.32
N PRO A 503 -2.83 -9.65 7.51
CA PRO A 503 -1.99 -10.71 6.96
C PRO A 503 -1.06 -10.26 5.81
N GLU A 504 -1.39 -9.19 5.10
CA GLU A 504 -0.75 -8.76 3.86
C GLU A 504 0.74 -8.42 4.04
N PRO A 505 1.17 -7.66 5.07
CA PRO A 505 2.59 -7.39 5.29
C PRO A 505 3.38 -8.68 5.59
N GLY A 506 2.80 -9.59 6.37
CA GLY A 506 3.42 -10.85 6.71
C GLY A 506 3.53 -11.81 5.54
N ILE A 507 2.55 -11.81 4.61
CA ILE A 507 2.63 -12.54 3.35
C ILE A 507 3.76 -11.97 2.48
N LYS A 508 3.83 -10.65 2.30
CA LYS A 508 4.89 -9.97 1.52
C LYS A 508 6.29 -10.26 2.07
N MET A 509 6.44 -10.44 3.37
CA MET A 509 7.71 -10.77 4.04
C MET A 509 8.02 -12.28 4.08
N GLY A 510 7.12 -13.14 3.60
CA GLY A 510 7.31 -14.60 3.56
C GLY A 510 6.96 -15.32 4.87
N PHE A 511 6.22 -14.69 5.78
CA PHE A 511 5.75 -15.30 7.03
C PHE A 511 4.39 -16.02 6.90
N GLY A 512 3.68 -15.83 5.77
CA GLY A 512 2.43 -16.53 5.45
C GLY A 512 1.20 -16.03 6.22
N GLY A 513 1.24 -14.80 6.74
CA GLY A 513 0.13 -14.15 7.45
C GLY A 513 0.64 -13.23 8.58
N ALA A 514 -0.28 -12.71 9.39
CA ALA A 514 0.05 -11.87 10.54
C ALA A 514 0.87 -12.67 11.57
N ILE A 515 1.87 -12.03 12.16
CA ILE A 515 2.69 -12.62 13.22
C ILE A 515 2.46 -11.86 14.52
N MET A 516 2.69 -12.49 15.67
CA MET A 516 2.78 -11.81 16.95
C MET A 516 3.97 -10.85 16.98
N HIS A 517 3.84 -9.79 17.77
CA HIS A 517 4.91 -8.85 18.06
C HIS A 517 6.11 -9.58 18.67
N GLY A 518 7.33 -9.34 18.15
CA GLY A 518 8.55 -9.90 18.75
C GLY A 518 8.68 -9.49 20.21
N LEU A 519 8.39 -8.22 20.50
CA LEU A 519 8.36 -7.73 21.88
C LEU A 519 7.35 -8.40 22.79
N TYR A 520 6.25 -8.94 22.25
CA TYR A 520 5.29 -9.68 23.06
C TYR A 520 5.96 -10.89 23.69
N SER A 521 6.66 -11.72 22.91
CA SER A 521 7.30 -12.93 23.44
C SER A 521 8.44 -12.61 24.39
N TRP A 522 9.15 -11.50 24.15
CA TRP A 522 10.16 -10.95 25.06
C TRP A 522 9.54 -10.53 26.40
N ASN A 523 8.46 -9.74 26.38
CA ASN A 523 7.76 -9.29 27.58
C ASN A 523 7.07 -10.44 28.34
N SER A 524 6.44 -11.37 27.61
CA SER A 524 5.82 -12.57 28.19
C SER A 524 6.85 -13.44 28.88
N ALA A 525 8.06 -13.56 28.32
CA ALA A 525 9.15 -14.29 28.98
C ALA A 525 9.61 -13.55 30.24
N ALA A 526 9.85 -12.23 30.18
CA ALA A 526 10.21 -11.44 31.36
C ALA A 526 9.18 -11.60 32.50
N HIS A 527 7.89 -11.50 32.17
CA HIS A 527 6.81 -11.69 33.12
C HIS A 527 6.82 -13.11 33.72
N ALA A 528 7.06 -14.15 32.92
CA ALA A 528 7.19 -15.52 33.41
C ALA A 528 8.36 -15.67 34.40
N LEU A 529 9.52 -15.08 34.12
CA LEU A 529 10.66 -15.12 35.05
C LEU A 529 10.33 -14.43 36.38
N VAL A 530 9.75 -13.24 36.35
CA VAL A 530 9.41 -12.48 37.57
C VAL A 530 8.29 -13.19 38.36
N LYS A 531 7.31 -13.78 37.68
CA LYS A 531 6.24 -14.54 38.33
C LYS A 531 6.76 -15.79 39.04
N GLU A 532 7.54 -16.62 38.34
CA GLU A 532 7.96 -17.93 38.83
C GLU A 532 9.16 -17.85 39.79
N LEU A 533 10.11 -16.94 39.56
CA LEU A 533 11.33 -16.84 40.37
C LEU A 533 11.37 -15.62 41.29
N GLY A 534 10.67 -14.53 40.92
CA GLY A 534 10.72 -13.24 41.61
C GLY A 534 9.48 -12.91 42.45
N GLY A 535 8.55 -13.85 42.63
CA GLY A 535 7.34 -13.64 43.45
C GLY A 535 6.39 -12.57 42.89
N SER A 536 6.46 -12.27 41.59
CA SER A 536 5.75 -11.15 40.94
C SER A 536 6.17 -9.75 41.43
N ASP A 537 7.33 -9.64 42.10
CA ASP A 537 7.89 -8.35 42.51
C ASP A 537 8.86 -7.81 41.43
N PRO A 538 8.57 -6.65 40.81
CA PRO A 538 9.45 -6.05 39.79
C PRO A 538 10.81 -5.63 40.34
N ALA A 539 10.99 -5.50 41.65
CA ALA A 539 12.29 -5.25 42.26
C ALA A 539 13.24 -6.46 42.15
N ASN A 540 12.75 -7.65 41.79
CA ASN A 540 13.55 -8.87 41.65
C ASN A 540 14.10 -9.09 40.22
N ILE A 541 14.09 -8.07 39.36
CA ILE A 541 14.74 -8.10 38.04
C ILE A 541 15.57 -6.83 37.82
N LYS A 542 16.88 -7.01 37.60
CA LYS A 542 17.83 -5.89 37.38
C LYS A 542 18.12 -5.65 35.89
N GLU A 543 18.30 -6.73 35.15
CA GLU A 543 18.63 -6.71 33.72
C GLU A 543 17.90 -7.84 33.01
N PHE A 544 17.41 -7.58 31.80
CA PHE A 544 16.77 -8.58 30.96
C PHE A 544 17.20 -8.45 29.51
N GLN A 545 17.62 -9.56 28.91
CA GLN A 545 18.10 -9.59 27.53
C GLN A 545 17.61 -10.85 26.83
N ALA A 546 17.21 -10.69 25.56
CA ALA A 546 16.95 -11.83 24.69
C ALA A 546 17.26 -11.50 23.24
N ARG A 547 17.45 -12.56 22.45
CA ARG A 547 17.59 -12.52 21.00
C ARG A 547 16.39 -13.19 20.35
N PHE A 548 15.89 -12.60 19.28
CA PHE A 548 14.77 -13.16 18.52
C PHE A 548 15.29 -14.18 17.51
N ALA A 549 14.68 -15.36 17.49
CA ALA A 549 15.11 -16.48 16.65
C ALA A 549 14.12 -16.82 15.53
N SER A 550 12.82 -16.73 15.82
CA SER A 550 11.74 -17.08 14.89
C SER A 550 10.48 -16.26 15.18
N PRO A 551 9.64 -16.00 14.16
CA PRO A 551 8.33 -15.38 14.38
C PRO A 551 7.41 -16.30 15.18
N VAL A 552 6.51 -15.69 15.94
CA VAL A 552 5.41 -16.36 16.66
C VAL A 552 4.13 -15.97 15.95
N LYS A 553 3.14 -16.86 15.84
CA LYS A 553 1.84 -16.55 15.22
C LYS A 553 0.75 -16.34 16.27
N PRO A 554 -0.29 -15.53 15.98
CA PRO A 554 -1.46 -15.44 16.84
C PRO A 554 -2.09 -16.82 17.03
N GLY A 555 -2.44 -17.18 18.26
CA GLY A 555 -2.97 -18.52 18.62
C GLY A 555 -1.90 -19.57 18.98
N ASP A 556 -0.61 -19.31 18.75
CA ASP A 556 0.46 -20.24 19.14
C ASP A 556 0.52 -20.43 20.67
N LYS A 557 1.04 -21.57 21.12
CA LYS A 557 1.33 -21.78 22.54
C LYS A 557 2.82 -21.59 22.80
N LEU A 558 3.19 -20.66 23.69
CA LEU A 558 4.57 -20.38 24.06
C LEU A 558 4.98 -21.18 25.31
N ILE A 559 6.13 -21.84 25.24
CA ILE A 559 6.76 -22.57 26.34
C ILE A 559 8.06 -21.86 26.70
N THR A 560 8.13 -21.32 27.92
CA THR A 560 9.33 -20.69 28.48
C THR A 560 9.98 -21.65 29.47
N GLU A 561 11.17 -22.15 29.13
CA GLU A 561 11.99 -23.03 29.95
C GLU A 561 13.08 -22.19 30.64
N ILE A 562 13.24 -22.34 31.95
CA ILE A 562 14.07 -21.46 32.79
C ILE A 562 15.07 -22.30 33.60
N TRP A 563 16.32 -21.83 33.67
CA TRP A 563 17.40 -22.44 34.44
C TRP A 563 18.08 -21.43 35.36
N ARG A 564 18.25 -21.80 36.62
CA ARG A 564 19.09 -21.08 37.58
C ARG A 564 20.54 -21.51 37.40
N THR A 565 21.45 -20.56 37.19
CA THR A 565 22.89 -20.89 37.06
C THR A 565 23.56 -21.08 38.42
N GLY A 566 23.01 -20.48 39.49
CA GLY A 566 23.64 -20.42 40.81
C GLY A 566 24.83 -19.45 40.90
N GLU A 567 25.21 -18.80 39.80
CA GLU A 567 26.29 -17.82 39.76
C GLU A 567 25.76 -16.45 40.20
N LYS A 568 26.26 -15.94 41.33
CA LYS A 568 25.92 -14.62 41.85
C LYS A 568 27.03 -13.61 41.57
N ASN A 569 26.65 -12.42 41.16
CA ASN A 569 27.60 -11.30 41.02
C ASN A 569 27.95 -10.68 42.38
N GLN A 570 28.85 -9.69 42.38
CA GLN A 570 29.32 -8.99 43.58
C GLN A 570 28.19 -8.29 44.37
N ASP A 571 27.09 -7.94 43.70
CA ASP A 571 25.90 -7.31 44.27
C ASP A 571 24.85 -8.33 44.75
N GLY A 572 25.14 -9.64 44.69
CA GLY A 572 24.26 -10.71 45.13
C GLY A 572 23.17 -11.15 44.14
N TRP A 573 23.17 -10.63 42.91
CA TRP A 573 22.22 -11.00 41.85
C TRP A 573 22.62 -12.29 41.15
N GLU A 574 21.65 -13.18 40.96
CA GLU A 574 21.82 -14.46 40.27
C GLU A 574 21.58 -14.32 38.76
N GLU A 575 22.41 -14.97 37.95
CA GLU A 575 22.18 -15.07 36.51
C GLU A 575 21.16 -16.18 36.18
N ILE A 576 20.17 -15.86 35.35
CA ILE A 576 19.14 -16.81 34.91
C ILE A 576 19.26 -17.01 33.40
N ARG A 577 19.20 -18.27 32.95
CA ARG A 577 19.09 -18.62 31.54
C ARG A 577 17.65 -19.00 31.23
N PHE A 578 17.17 -18.65 30.05
CA PHE A 578 15.85 -19.09 29.61
C PHE A 578 15.82 -19.29 28.10
N THR A 579 14.84 -20.07 27.63
CA THR A 579 14.47 -20.18 26.23
C THR A 579 12.95 -20.12 26.11
N CYS A 580 12.45 -19.49 25.05
CA CYS A 580 11.01 -19.43 24.75
C CYS A 580 10.77 -20.00 23.36
N ARG A 581 9.86 -20.98 23.23
CA ARG A 581 9.58 -21.70 21.99
C ARG A 581 8.08 -21.90 21.78
N VAL A 582 7.65 -22.03 20.52
CA VAL A 582 6.27 -22.41 20.17
C VAL A 582 6.10 -23.93 20.35
N GLU A 583 5.04 -24.37 21.04
CA GLU A 583 4.65 -25.77 21.17
C GLU A 583 4.35 -26.35 19.80
N GLY A 584 4.96 -27.49 19.46
CA GLY A 584 4.81 -28.07 18.11
C GLY A 584 5.58 -27.34 17.01
N GLY A 585 6.52 -26.44 17.36
CA GLY A 585 7.36 -25.68 16.43
C GLY A 585 8.19 -26.53 15.46
N LYS A 586 7.52 -27.02 14.40
CA LYS A 586 7.91 -27.18 12.99
C LYS A 586 6.83 -27.97 12.21
N HIS A 587 5.52 -27.68 12.26
CA HIS A 587 4.55 -28.32 11.32
C HIS A 587 3.30 -27.47 10.99
N ALA A 588 3.05 -27.31 9.68
CA ALA A 588 1.85 -26.94 8.89
C ALA A 588 0.89 -25.80 9.35
N HIS A 589 0.64 -24.85 8.44
CA HIS A 589 -0.39 -23.81 8.53
C HIS A 589 -1.80 -24.39 8.28
N ALA A 590 -2.80 -24.04 9.08
CA ALA A 590 -4.22 -24.33 8.76
C ALA A 590 -4.79 -23.27 7.80
N SER A 591 -5.72 -23.66 6.91
CA SER A 591 -6.27 -22.77 5.88
C SER A 591 -7.22 -21.71 6.46
N LEU A 592 -7.56 -20.68 5.67
CA LEU A 592 -8.47 -19.62 6.09
C LEU A 592 -9.85 -20.17 6.50
N GLY A 593 -10.39 -21.15 5.75
CA GLY A 593 -11.67 -21.79 6.04
C GLY A 593 -11.69 -22.53 7.39
N ASP A 594 -10.59 -23.18 7.76
CA ASP A 594 -10.48 -23.92 9.03
C ASP A 594 -10.54 -23.00 10.26
N ARG A 595 -10.26 -21.72 10.05
CA ARG A 595 -10.22 -20.68 11.09
C ARG A 595 -11.53 -19.92 11.22
N LEU A 596 -12.50 -20.13 10.31
CA LEU A 596 -13.80 -19.46 10.37
C LEU A 596 -14.61 -19.96 11.58
N PRO A 597 -15.05 -19.06 12.49
CA PRO A 597 -15.91 -19.44 13.61
C PRO A 597 -17.18 -20.14 13.13
N GLU A 598 -17.81 -19.64 12.07
CA GLU A 598 -19.06 -20.23 11.55
C GLU A 598 -18.85 -21.66 11.04
N PHE A 599 -17.68 -21.97 10.48
CA PHE A 599 -17.33 -23.32 10.05
C PHE A 599 -17.13 -24.26 11.26
N ARG A 600 -16.38 -23.82 12.27
CA ARG A 600 -16.12 -24.62 13.48
C ARG A 600 -17.41 -24.92 14.23
N ASP A 601 -18.26 -23.92 14.39
CA ASP A 601 -19.56 -24.04 15.05
C ASP A 601 -20.48 -24.97 14.26
N CYS A 602 -20.57 -24.81 12.93
CA CYS A 602 -21.33 -25.71 12.07
C CYS A 602 -20.89 -27.17 12.24
N VAL A 603 -19.58 -27.43 12.23
CA VAL A 603 -19.02 -28.77 12.34
C VAL A 603 -19.28 -29.38 13.71
N GLU A 604 -19.18 -28.59 14.78
CA GLU A 604 -19.46 -29.03 16.15
C GLU A 604 -20.94 -29.36 16.34
N VAL A 605 -21.84 -28.47 15.91
CA VAL A 605 -23.28 -28.66 15.94
C VAL A 605 -23.66 -29.91 15.13
N CYS A 606 -23.21 -30.01 13.88
CA CYS A 606 -23.49 -31.17 13.02
C CYS A 606 -23.02 -32.48 13.66
N LYS A 607 -21.83 -32.52 14.25
CA LYS A 607 -21.32 -33.72 14.93
C LYS A 607 -22.19 -34.08 16.14
N SER A 608 -22.59 -33.10 16.94
CA SER A 608 -23.40 -33.32 18.13
C SER A 608 -24.81 -33.83 17.79
N GLU A 609 -25.45 -33.27 16.76
CA GLU A 609 -26.82 -33.61 16.41
C GLU A 609 -26.91 -34.89 15.56
N ASN A 610 -26.03 -35.02 14.55
CA ASN A 610 -26.13 -36.07 13.54
C ASN A 610 -25.26 -37.30 13.85
N CYS A 611 -24.15 -37.13 14.57
CA CYS A 611 -23.22 -38.24 14.83
C CYS A 611 -23.32 -38.83 16.24
N ALA A 612 -23.77 -38.08 17.26
CA ALA A 612 -23.79 -38.55 18.65
C ALA A 612 -24.87 -39.62 18.95
N SER A 613 -25.91 -39.73 18.11
CA SER A 613 -27.07 -40.59 18.37
C SER A 613 -27.03 -41.96 17.69
N GLY A 614 -25.92 -42.34 17.02
CA GLY A 614 -25.80 -43.62 16.31
C GLY A 614 -26.72 -43.75 15.07
N LYS A 615 -27.42 -42.68 14.68
CA LYS A 615 -28.41 -42.64 13.58
C LYS A 615 -27.84 -42.20 12.22
N GLY A 616 -26.54 -41.91 12.12
CA GLY A 616 -25.90 -41.49 10.88
C GLY A 616 -25.71 -42.64 9.89
N HIS A 617 -26.77 -43.14 9.26
CA HIS A 617 -26.66 -44.09 8.16
C HIS A 617 -26.17 -43.38 6.89
N LEU A 618 -24.84 -43.41 6.68
CA LEU A 618 -24.24 -42.98 5.43
C LEU A 618 -24.63 -43.94 4.28
N PRO A 619 -24.91 -43.41 3.07
CA PRO A 619 -25.08 -44.20 1.85
C PRO A 619 -23.93 -45.20 1.61
N LEU A 620 -24.24 -46.35 1.00
CA LEU A 620 -23.29 -47.46 0.80
C LEU A 620 -22.02 -47.02 0.07
N ASN A 621 -22.15 -46.17 -0.96
CA ASN A 621 -21.03 -45.64 -1.72
C ASN A 621 -20.05 -44.80 -0.88
N LEU A 622 -20.54 -44.04 0.11
CA LEU A 622 -19.68 -43.28 1.02
C LEU A 622 -18.98 -44.20 2.03
N ARG A 623 -19.67 -45.23 2.50
CA ARG A 623 -19.10 -46.23 3.41
C ARG A 623 -18.00 -47.07 2.75
N LEU A 624 -18.18 -47.43 1.47
CA LEU A 624 -17.18 -48.17 0.69
C LEU A 624 -15.86 -47.39 0.53
N LEU A 625 -15.93 -46.06 0.53
CA LEU A 625 -14.76 -45.16 0.50
C LEU A 625 -14.33 -44.67 1.90
N PHE A 626 -14.80 -45.34 2.95
CA PHE A 626 -14.42 -45.08 4.35
C PHE A 626 -14.71 -43.64 4.83
N TRP A 627 -15.75 -43.00 4.28
CA TRP A 627 -16.26 -41.76 4.86
C TRP A 627 -16.95 -42.04 6.19
N THR A 628 -16.73 -41.16 7.17
CA THR A 628 -17.31 -41.25 8.51
C THR A 628 -18.25 -40.07 8.75
N CYS A 629 -19.22 -40.22 9.66
CA CYS A 629 -20.16 -39.14 9.98
C CYS A 629 -19.45 -37.81 10.33
N PRO A 630 -18.36 -37.80 11.15
CA PRO A 630 -17.61 -36.58 11.40
C PRO A 630 -17.00 -35.92 10.15
N ARG A 631 -16.53 -36.72 9.17
CA ARG A 631 -16.00 -36.22 7.90
C ARG A 631 -17.10 -35.74 6.95
N GLU A 632 -18.29 -36.32 7.06
CA GLU A 632 -19.48 -35.89 6.32
C GLU A 632 -20.00 -34.53 6.83
N CYS A 633 -20.00 -34.34 8.15
CA CYS A 633 -20.30 -33.03 8.75
C CYS A 633 -19.29 -31.96 8.33
N ASP A 634 -17.99 -32.30 8.35
CA ASP A 634 -16.93 -31.41 7.85
C ASP A 634 -17.21 -30.99 6.40
N TYR A 635 -17.40 -31.95 5.49
CA TYR A 635 -17.77 -31.71 4.09
C TYR A 635 -19.00 -30.82 3.93
N THR A 636 -20.09 -31.14 4.65
CA THR A 636 -21.36 -30.42 4.53
C THR A 636 -21.20 -28.97 4.96
N CYS A 637 -20.50 -28.73 6.07
CA CYS A 637 -20.24 -27.39 6.57
C CYS A 637 -19.33 -26.57 5.65
N GLN A 638 -18.34 -27.18 4.99
CA GLN A 638 -17.54 -26.47 3.98
C GLN A 638 -18.44 -25.87 2.88
N HIS A 639 -19.41 -26.65 2.38
CA HIS A 639 -20.34 -26.19 1.36
C HIS A 639 -21.36 -25.17 1.88
N VAL A 640 -21.96 -25.39 3.06
CA VAL A 640 -22.90 -24.43 3.66
C VAL A 640 -22.25 -23.06 3.86
N ILE A 641 -21.01 -23.02 4.37
CA ILE A 641 -20.28 -21.76 4.56
C ILE A 641 -19.93 -21.12 3.21
N THR A 642 -19.53 -21.92 2.22
CA THR A 642 -19.23 -21.41 0.87
C THR A 642 -20.47 -20.81 0.21
N ASP A 643 -21.62 -21.49 0.27
CA ASP A 643 -22.90 -21.01 -0.26
C ASP A 643 -23.35 -19.71 0.42
N ALA A 644 -23.23 -19.65 1.76
CA ALA A 644 -23.61 -18.47 2.53
C ALA A 644 -22.74 -17.24 2.20
N ARG A 645 -21.45 -17.44 1.92
CA ARG A 645 -20.51 -16.38 1.55
C ARG A 645 -20.72 -15.90 0.11
N GLU A 646 -21.01 -16.81 -0.82
CA GLU A 646 -21.35 -16.47 -2.20
C GLU A 646 -22.69 -15.72 -2.30
N ALA A 647 -23.65 -16.01 -1.43
CA ALA A 647 -24.98 -15.38 -1.42
C ALA A 647 -25.07 -14.05 -0.63
N ARG A 648 -23.96 -13.55 -0.07
CA ARG A 648 -23.95 -12.35 0.78
C ARG A 648 -24.03 -11.06 -0.04
N ASP A 649 -24.75 -10.06 0.47
CA ASP A 649 -24.85 -8.71 -0.11
C ASP A 649 -24.35 -7.65 0.91
N PRO A 650 -23.34 -6.83 0.59
CA PRO A 650 -22.54 -6.84 -0.64
C PRO A 650 -21.68 -8.10 -0.78
N PRO A 651 -21.32 -8.50 -2.02
CA PRO A 651 -20.52 -9.70 -2.27
C PRO A 651 -19.16 -9.59 -1.61
N MET A 652 -18.74 -10.68 -0.93
CA MET A 652 -17.38 -10.77 -0.37
C MET A 652 -16.33 -10.72 -1.49
N MET A 653 -15.20 -10.06 -1.24
CA MET A 653 -14.08 -10.02 -2.20
C MET A 653 -13.52 -11.42 -2.53
N GLU A 654 -13.49 -12.32 -1.56
CA GLU A 654 -13.11 -13.73 -1.73
C GLU A 654 -14.19 -14.63 -1.08
N PRO A 655 -15.25 -14.99 -1.83
CA PRO A 655 -16.38 -15.72 -1.27
C PRO A 655 -16.03 -17.19 -1.00
N VAL A 656 -15.18 -17.81 -1.83
CA VAL A 656 -14.73 -19.19 -1.70
C VAL A 656 -13.37 -19.23 -1.01
N VAL A 657 -13.23 -20.06 0.02
CA VAL A 657 -11.99 -20.23 0.80
C VAL A 657 -11.58 -21.70 0.86
N GLN A 658 -10.29 -21.96 1.08
CA GLN A 658 -9.79 -23.32 1.29
C GLN A 658 -10.04 -23.82 2.71
N PHE A 659 -10.37 -25.11 2.84
CA PHE A 659 -10.52 -25.85 4.09
C PHE A 659 -9.54 -27.03 4.09
N HIS A 660 -8.78 -27.19 5.17
CA HIS A 660 -7.72 -28.19 5.34
C HIS A 660 -6.70 -28.21 4.20
N GLY A 661 -6.35 -27.04 3.64
CA GLY A 661 -5.44 -26.91 2.50
C GLY A 661 -6.06 -27.21 1.13
N LYS A 662 -7.39 -27.40 1.05
CA LYS A 662 -8.08 -27.83 -0.17
C LYS A 662 -9.29 -26.95 -0.49
N TRP A 663 -9.62 -26.85 -1.76
CA TRP A 663 -10.86 -26.22 -2.20
C TRP A 663 -12.08 -27.12 -1.92
N PRO A 664 -13.28 -26.54 -1.68
CA PRO A 664 -14.48 -27.32 -1.39
C PRO A 664 -15.06 -27.95 -2.68
N PHE A 665 -14.65 -29.20 -2.98
CA PHE A 665 -15.08 -29.93 -4.18
C PHE A 665 -16.42 -30.66 -4.01
N HIS A 666 -17.24 -30.71 -5.07
CA HIS A 666 -18.37 -31.62 -5.13
C HIS A 666 -17.92 -33.07 -5.33
N ARG A 667 -18.31 -33.93 -4.38
CA ARG A 667 -18.04 -35.37 -4.47
C ARG A 667 -18.95 -36.03 -5.49
N PHE A 668 -18.39 -36.95 -6.29
CA PHE A 668 -19.16 -37.79 -7.22
C PHE A 668 -19.04 -39.27 -6.84
N MET A 669 -20.16 -39.92 -6.51
CA MET A 669 -20.20 -41.29 -5.96
C MET A 669 -19.29 -41.51 -4.74
N GLY A 670 -18.91 -40.44 -4.04
CA GLY A 670 -18.00 -40.46 -2.89
C GLY A 670 -16.52 -40.22 -3.22
N MET A 671 -16.15 -40.12 -4.50
CA MET A 671 -14.80 -39.67 -4.90
C MET A 671 -14.63 -38.20 -4.57
N GLN A 672 -13.48 -37.86 -4.00
CA GLN A 672 -13.16 -36.51 -3.52
C GLN A 672 -12.93 -35.51 -4.67
N GLU A 673 -12.10 -35.87 -5.65
CA GLU A 673 -11.73 -35.02 -6.77
C GLU A 673 -11.91 -35.78 -8.12
N PRO A 674 -13.15 -35.88 -8.63
CA PRO A 674 -13.48 -36.77 -9.74
C PRO A 674 -12.74 -36.43 -11.05
N PHE A 675 -12.48 -35.15 -11.33
CA PHE A 675 -11.76 -34.75 -12.54
C PHE A 675 -10.25 -35.00 -12.44
N SER A 676 -9.64 -34.80 -11.26
CA SER A 676 -8.25 -35.21 -11.02
C SER A 676 -8.09 -36.71 -11.27
N VAL A 677 -8.98 -37.56 -10.72
CA VAL A 677 -8.98 -39.00 -10.98
C VAL A 677 -9.10 -39.33 -12.47
N LEU A 678 -10.02 -38.68 -13.19
CA LEU A 678 -10.23 -38.91 -14.62
C LEU A 678 -9.01 -38.52 -15.46
N PHE A 679 -8.38 -37.38 -15.18
CA PHE A 679 -7.23 -36.91 -15.93
C PHE A 679 -5.94 -37.69 -15.58
N SER A 680 -5.78 -38.15 -14.34
CA SER A 680 -4.74 -39.12 -13.98
C SER A 680 -4.93 -40.45 -14.72
N LEU A 681 -6.17 -40.92 -14.90
CA LEU A 681 -6.47 -42.11 -15.72
C LEU A 681 -6.07 -41.91 -17.18
N PHE A 682 -6.32 -40.73 -17.76
CA PHE A 682 -5.87 -40.43 -19.13
C PHE A 682 -4.35 -40.47 -19.27
N ASN A 683 -3.61 -39.96 -18.30
CA ASN A 683 -2.15 -40.09 -18.29
C ASN A 683 -1.69 -41.55 -18.12
N PHE A 684 -2.33 -42.32 -17.24
CA PHE A 684 -2.07 -43.75 -17.09
C PHE A 684 -2.25 -44.49 -18.44
N LEU A 685 -3.36 -44.22 -19.14
CA LEU A 685 -3.64 -44.81 -20.45
C LEU A 685 -2.63 -44.35 -21.51
N ALA A 686 -2.19 -43.09 -21.48
CA ALA A 686 -1.15 -42.57 -22.38
C ALA A 686 0.19 -43.30 -22.19
N HIS A 687 0.62 -43.53 -20.95
CA HIS A 687 1.82 -44.33 -20.66
C HIS A 687 1.66 -45.78 -21.11
N ARG A 688 0.52 -46.41 -20.81
CA ARG A 688 0.27 -47.81 -21.22
C ARG A 688 0.31 -47.96 -22.74
N TRP A 689 -0.40 -47.09 -23.46
CA TRP A 689 -0.41 -47.06 -24.93
C TRP A 689 0.99 -46.82 -25.51
N GLY A 690 1.73 -45.85 -24.94
CA GLY A 690 3.09 -45.53 -25.38
C GLY A 690 4.07 -46.69 -25.17
N MET A 691 3.96 -47.40 -24.06
CA MET A 691 4.77 -48.60 -23.78
C MET A 691 4.45 -49.76 -24.71
N GLU A 692 3.17 -49.99 -25.04
CA GLU A 692 2.75 -51.03 -26.00
C GLU A 692 3.35 -50.75 -27.39
N ARG A 693 3.26 -49.50 -27.89
CA ARG A 693 3.92 -49.09 -29.14
C ARG A 693 5.42 -49.23 -29.09
N LEU A 694 6.06 -48.81 -28.01
CA LEU A 694 7.51 -48.92 -27.86
C LEU A 694 7.98 -50.38 -27.93
N ARG A 695 7.25 -51.32 -27.30
CA ARG A 695 7.57 -52.75 -27.36
C ARG A 695 7.39 -53.33 -28.77
N ALA A 696 6.41 -52.83 -29.52
CA ALA A 696 6.10 -53.27 -30.88
C ALA A 696 7.10 -52.71 -31.92
N GLU A 697 7.44 -51.43 -31.84
CA GLU A 697 8.22 -50.72 -32.88
C GLU A 697 9.74 -50.72 -32.64
N VAL A 698 10.20 -50.87 -31.38
CA VAL A 698 11.63 -50.84 -31.02
C VAL A 698 12.13 -52.24 -30.67
N PRO A 699 13.14 -52.82 -31.37
CA PRO A 699 13.65 -54.16 -31.09
C PRO A 699 14.18 -54.35 -29.65
N GLY A 700 14.04 -55.56 -29.11
CA GLY A 700 14.51 -55.93 -27.76
C GLY A 700 16.02 -55.74 -27.55
N ARG A 701 16.79 -55.85 -28.64
CA ARG A 701 18.25 -55.67 -28.68
C ARG A 701 18.73 -54.21 -28.57
N TYR A 702 17.82 -53.23 -28.66
CA TYR A 702 18.21 -51.81 -28.58
C TYR A 702 18.57 -51.44 -27.14
N SER A 703 19.77 -50.92 -26.93
CA SER A 703 20.38 -50.70 -25.61
C SER A 703 19.59 -49.73 -24.71
N LEU A 704 18.91 -48.74 -25.29
CA LEU A 704 18.13 -47.75 -24.53
C LEU A 704 16.67 -48.19 -24.25
N ARG A 705 16.18 -49.27 -24.87
CA ARG A 705 14.80 -49.75 -24.70
C ARG A 705 14.44 -50.02 -23.23
N PRO A 706 15.28 -50.64 -22.38
CA PRO A 706 14.96 -50.85 -20.97
C PRO A 706 14.73 -49.54 -20.20
N TYR A 707 15.47 -48.48 -20.54
CA TYR A 707 15.36 -47.17 -19.90
C TYR A 707 14.06 -46.45 -20.29
N TYR A 708 13.68 -46.53 -21.57
CA TYR A 708 12.39 -45.99 -22.03
C TYR A 708 11.19 -46.72 -21.42
N LEU A 709 11.30 -48.05 -21.20
CA LEU A 709 10.27 -48.81 -20.50
C LEU A 709 10.24 -48.49 -19.01
N GLY A 710 11.39 -48.24 -18.38
CA GLY A 710 11.47 -47.78 -17.00
C GLY A 710 10.71 -46.47 -16.79
N PHE A 711 10.85 -45.51 -17.71
CA PHE A 711 10.09 -44.25 -17.67
C PHE A 711 8.57 -44.52 -17.65
N GLY A 712 8.12 -45.47 -18.45
CA GLY A 712 6.71 -45.88 -18.45
C GLY A 712 6.27 -46.57 -17.16
N TYR A 713 7.07 -47.46 -16.57
CA TYR A 713 6.69 -48.11 -15.31
C TYR A 713 6.60 -47.13 -14.14
N PHE A 714 7.54 -46.18 -14.02
CA PHE A 714 7.47 -45.13 -12.99
C PHE A 714 6.26 -44.21 -13.22
N GLY A 715 5.97 -43.85 -14.48
CA GLY A 715 4.77 -43.11 -14.84
C GLY A 715 3.47 -43.84 -14.46
N LEU A 716 3.34 -45.12 -14.83
CA LEU A 716 2.16 -45.94 -14.46
C LEU A 716 1.97 -46.00 -12.94
N ALA A 717 3.05 -46.20 -12.18
CA ALA A 717 2.98 -46.23 -10.72
C ALA A 717 2.54 -44.87 -10.14
N SER A 718 3.11 -43.76 -10.63
CA SER A 718 2.76 -42.40 -10.19
C SER A 718 1.28 -42.10 -10.42
N TRP A 719 0.76 -42.37 -11.61
CA TRP A 719 -0.64 -42.09 -11.93
C TRP A 719 -1.61 -43.02 -11.20
N ILE A 720 -1.21 -44.25 -10.84
CA ILE A 720 -1.99 -45.11 -9.94
C ILE A 720 -2.10 -44.48 -8.55
N PHE A 721 -0.98 -44.04 -7.96
CA PHE A 721 -1.00 -43.43 -6.63
C PHE A 721 -1.79 -42.11 -6.62
N SER A 722 -1.67 -41.32 -7.68
CA SER A 722 -2.47 -40.11 -7.88
C SER A 722 -3.97 -40.40 -7.96
N MET A 723 -4.40 -41.38 -8.77
CA MET A 723 -5.81 -41.79 -8.82
C MET A 723 -6.34 -42.24 -7.45
N ILE A 724 -5.54 -42.99 -6.69
CA ILE A 724 -5.93 -43.46 -5.34
C ILE A 724 -6.08 -42.27 -4.38
N PHE A 725 -5.13 -41.33 -4.39
CA PHE A 725 -5.14 -40.15 -3.54
C PHE A 725 -6.34 -39.24 -3.82
N HIS A 726 -6.57 -38.87 -5.09
CA HIS A 726 -7.69 -38.01 -5.48
C HIS A 726 -9.07 -38.68 -5.35
N THR A 727 -9.11 -40.02 -5.33
CA THR A 727 -10.33 -40.76 -4.98
C THR A 727 -10.65 -40.60 -3.50
N ARG A 728 -9.66 -40.81 -2.62
CA ARG A 728 -9.81 -40.65 -1.18
C ARG A 728 -8.47 -40.32 -0.51
N ASP A 729 -8.45 -39.18 0.17
CA ASP A 729 -7.27 -38.75 0.89
C ASP A 729 -7.09 -39.43 2.26
N PHE A 730 -5.89 -39.93 2.47
CA PHE A 730 -5.35 -40.39 3.74
C PHE A 730 -3.88 -40.02 3.78
N ASN A 731 -3.29 -39.90 4.97
CA ASN A 731 -1.87 -39.59 5.11
C ASN A 731 -0.95 -40.58 4.37
N ILE A 732 -1.40 -41.82 4.18
CA ILE A 732 -0.66 -42.84 3.43
C ILE A 732 -0.80 -42.61 1.92
N THR A 733 -2.01 -42.31 1.42
CA THR A 733 -2.24 -42.11 -0.02
C THR A 733 -1.58 -40.83 -0.51
N GLU A 734 -1.59 -39.76 0.29
CA GLU A 734 -0.85 -38.52 0.05
C GLU A 734 0.67 -38.77 -0.07
N LYS A 735 1.22 -39.56 0.86
CA LYS A 735 2.64 -39.95 0.83
C LYS A 735 3.02 -40.71 -0.43
N LEU A 736 2.20 -41.69 -0.80
CA LEU A 736 2.44 -42.51 -1.98
C LEU A 736 2.36 -41.70 -3.28
N ASP A 737 1.45 -40.74 -3.36
CA ASP A 737 1.35 -39.85 -4.51
C ASP A 737 2.61 -38.98 -4.65
N TYR A 738 3.06 -38.34 -3.56
CA TYR A 738 4.27 -37.51 -3.58
C TYR A 738 5.53 -38.30 -3.91
N PHE A 739 5.67 -39.50 -3.34
CA PHE A 739 6.79 -40.38 -3.65
C PHE A 739 6.70 -40.90 -5.10
N GLY A 740 5.51 -41.17 -5.62
CA GLY A 740 5.30 -41.56 -7.01
C GLY A 740 5.71 -40.46 -7.99
N ALA A 741 5.26 -39.23 -7.74
CA ALA A 741 5.62 -38.06 -8.54
C ALA A 741 7.13 -37.79 -8.48
N GLY A 742 7.71 -37.78 -7.27
CA GLY A 742 9.15 -37.58 -7.07
C GLY A 742 10.00 -38.67 -7.71
N ALA A 743 9.56 -39.93 -7.66
CA ALA A 743 10.23 -41.04 -8.35
C ALA A 743 10.21 -40.86 -9.87
N SER A 744 9.10 -40.38 -10.43
CA SER A 744 8.97 -40.14 -11.88
C SER A 744 9.88 -39.01 -12.36
N VAL A 745 9.92 -37.89 -11.61
CA VAL A 745 10.81 -36.76 -11.90
C VAL A 745 12.28 -37.16 -11.75
N MET A 746 12.63 -37.87 -10.68
CA MET A 746 13.99 -38.37 -10.46
C MET A 746 14.39 -39.39 -11.54
N TYR A 747 13.48 -40.25 -11.97
CA TYR A 747 13.75 -41.17 -13.07
C TYR A 747 13.98 -40.41 -14.39
N GLY A 748 13.21 -39.35 -14.65
CA GLY A 748 13.45 -38.44 -15.76
C GLY A 748 14.86 -37.85 -15.73
N LEU A 749 15.29 -37.32 -14.58
CA LEU A 749 16.66 -36.82 -14.37
C LEU A 749 17.70 -37.93 -14.55
N TYR A 750 17.43 -39.15 -14.11
CA TYR A 750 18.33 -40.30 -14.28
C TYR A 750 18.52 -40.67 -15.76
N TYR A 751 17.42 -40.83 -16.49
CA TYR A 751 17.41 -41.30 -17.88
C TYR A 751 17.94 -40.24 -18.86
N THR A 752 17.76 -38.95 -18.58
CA THR A 752 18.14 -37.86 -19.49
C THR A 752 19.64 -37.87 -19.84
N PRO A 753 20.60 -37.84 -18.88
CA PRO A 753 22.02 -37.98 -19.17
C PRO A 753 22.39 -39.29 -19.86
N VAL A 754 21.71 -40.39 -19.50
CA VAL A 754 21.96 -41.71 -20.13
C VAL A 754 21.70 -41.63 -21.64
N ARG A 755 20.60 -40.98 -22.04
CA ARG A 755 20.28 -40.78 -23.46
C ARG A 755 21.19 -39.75 -24.13
N VAL A 756 21.37 -38.59 -23.49
CA VAL A 756 22.08 -37.44 -24.07
C VAL A 756 23.55 -37.78 -24.34
N PHE A 757 24.22 -38.42 -23.39
CA PHE A 757 25.65 -38.77 -23.49
C PHE A 757 25.92 -40.20 -23.97
N ARG A 758 24.86 -40.95 -24.31
CA ARG A 758 24.93 -42.38 -24.71
C ARG A 758 25.72 -43.21 -23.70
N LEU A 759 25.34 -43.12 -22.42
CA LEU A 759 25.96 -43.90 -21.34
C LEU A 759 25.56 -45.40 -21.39
N ASP A 760 24.60 -45.74 -22.25
CA ASP A 760 24.19 -47.11 -22.57
C ASP A 760 25.27 -47.93 -23.30
N GLU A 761 26.25 -47.26 -23.91
CA GLU A 761 27.35 -47.92 -24.62
C GLU A 761 28.30 -48.64 -23.65
N ARG A 762 28.73 -49.86 -24.04
CA ARG A 762 29.55 -50.74 -23.19
C ARG A 762 31.05 -50.42 -23.24
N THR A 763 31.43 -49.15 -22.98
CA THR A 763 32.85 -48.78 -22.77
C THR A 763 33.15 -48.68 -21.29
N GLN A 764 34.38 -49.03 -20.88
CA GLN A 764 34.77 -49.06 -19.46
C GLN A 764 34.56 -47.72 -18.75
N ALA A 765 34.89 -46.60 -19.40
CA ALA A 765 34.69 -45.26 -18.86
C ALA A 765 33.20 -44.92 -18.67
N LYS A 766 32.36 -45.18 -19.69
CA LYS A 766 30.91 -44.87 -19.63
C LYS A 766 30.16 -45.73 -18.63
N GLN A 767 30.54 -47.00 -18.49
CA GLN A 767 29.95 -47.91 -17.50
C GLN A 767 30.28 -47.48 -16.06
N SER A 768 31.50 -46.99 -15.80
CA SER A 768 31.86 -46.41 -14.49
C SER A 768 31.04 -45.15 -14.20
N VAL A 769 30.91 -44.25 -15.17
CA VAL A 769 30.08 -43.04 -15.04
C VAL A 769 28.62 -43.39 -14.79
N LEU A 770 28.07 -44.37 -15.51
CA LEU A 770 26.69 -44.83 -15.34
C LEU A 770 26.45 -45.40 -13.94
N ARG A 771 27.39 -46.18 -13.38
CA ARG A 771 27.26 -46.73 -12.01
C ARG A 771 27.28 -45.64 -10.97
N VAL A 772 28.21 -44.69 -11.07
CA VAL A 772 28.29 -43.54 -10.16
C VAL A 772 27.01 -42.72 -10.25
N TRP A 773 26.55 -42.40 -11.46
CA TRP A 773 25.31 -41.64 -11.66
C TRP A 773 24.08 -42.37 -11.10
N THR A 774 23.96 -43.67 -11.34
CA THR A 774 22.88 -44.51 -10.79
C THR A 774 22.91 -44.48 -9.25
N ALA A 775 24.09 -44.66 -8.64
CA ALA A 775 24.24 -44.60 -7.20
C ALA A 775 23.88 -43.21 -6.63
N THR A 776 24.27 -42.12 -7.32
CA THR A 776 23.92 -40.76 -6.93
C THR A 776 22.41 -40.52 -6.98
N CYS A 777 21.72 -40.86 -8.07
CA CYS A 777 20.27 -40.66 -8.16
C CYS A 777 19.51 -41.48 -7.12
N VAL A 778 19.91 -42.74 -6.88
CA VAL A 778 19.31 -43.59 -5.84
C VAL A 778 19.57 -43.00 -4.46
N PHE A 779 20.79 -42.56 -4.17
CA PHE A 779 21.13 -41.93 -2.91
C PHE A 779 20.31 -40.65 -2.67
N LEU A 780 20.22 -39.76 -3.67
CA LEU A 780 19.44 -38.54 -3.57
C LEU A 780 17.95 -38.81 -3.33
N TYR A 781 17.38 -39.80 -4.03
CA TYR A 781 15.99 -40.20 -3.82
C TYR A 781 15.76 -40.82 -2.43
N LEU A 782 16.67 -41.68 -1.97
CA LEU A 782 16.59 -42.25 -0.61
C LEU A 782 16.72 -41.16 0.46
N CYS A 783 17.63 -40.21 0.29
CA CYS A 783 17.74 -39.05 1.18
C CYS A 783 16.45 -38.22 1.17
N HIS A 784 15.86 -37.98 -0.01
CA HIS A 784 14.62 -37.24 -0.16
C HIS A 784 13.43 -37.91 0.56
N VAL A 785 13.22 -39.21 0.32
CA VAL A 785 12.18 -40.00 0.98
C VAL A 785 12.44 -40.11 2.48
N THR A 786 13.69 -40.33 2.90
CA THR A 786 14.06 -40.41 4.32
C THR A 786 13.83 -39.08 5.02
N TYR A 787 14.17 -37.96 4.39
CA TYR A 787 13.93 -36.63 4.92
C TYR A 787 12.44 -36.36 5.14
N LEU A 788 11.62 -36.62 4.11
CA LEU A 788 10.17 -36.43 4.18
C LEU A 788 9.50 -37.37 5.17
N THR A 789 10.03 -38.59 5.36
CA THR A 789 9.43 -39.59 6.25
C THR A 789 9.89 -39.48 7.70
N ALA A 790 11.19 -39.22 7.93
CA ALA A 790 11.82 -39.36 9.24
C ALA A 790 12.16 -38.02 9.91
N TRP A 791 12.26 -36.92 9.17
CA TRP A 791 12.70 -35.63 9.72
C TRP A 791 11.58 -34.58 9.73
N SER A 792 10.98 -34.30 8.57
CA SER A 792 9.88 -33.36 8.47
C SER A 792 9.06 -33.56 7.20
N TRP A 793 7.75 -33.76 7.36
CA TRP A 793 6.79 -33.70 6.25
C TRP A 793 6.62 -32.25 5.80
N ASP A 794 7.36 -31.86 4.76
CA ASP A 794 7.39 -30.49 4.23
C ASP A 794 7.08 -30.51 2.73
N TYR A 795 5.87 -30.05 2.40
CA TYR A 795 5.40 -29.94 1.02
C TYR A 795 6.23 -28.97 0.18
N THR A 796 6.65 -27.85 0.78
CA THR A 796 7.46 -26.83 0.11
C THR A 796 8.82 -27.39 -0.28
N TYR A 797 9.44 -28.18 0.60
CA TYR A 797 10.67 -28.92 0.27
C TYR A 797 10.42 -29.93 -0.86
N ASN A 798 9.32 -30.70 -0.79
CA ASN A 798 8.99 -31.69 -1.82
C ASN A 798 8.88 -31.03 -3.21
N MET A 799 8.13 -29.94 -3.31
CA MET A 799 7.99 -29.17 -4.55
C MET A 799 9.32 -28.58 -5.01
N ALA A 800 10.09 -27.94 -4.12
CA ALA A 800 11.37 -27.36 -4.48
C ALA A 800 12.36 -28.41 -5.02
N ALA A 801 12.41 -29.60 -4.41
CA ALA A 801 13.27 -30.69 -4.84
C ALA A 801 12.88 -31.21 -6.24
N ASN A 802 11.57 -31.42 -6.48
CA ASN A 802 11.06 -31.89 -7.77
C ASN A 802 11.23 -30.83 -8.87
N VAL A 803 10.97 -29.55 -8.57
CA VAL A 803 11.20 -28.45 -9.52
C VAL A 803 12.68 -28.31 -9.86
N ALA A 804 13.58 -28.42 -8.88
CA ALA A 804 15.03 -28.36 -9.13
C ALA A 804 15.50 -29.51 -10.05
N ALA A 805 15.09 -30.75 -9.76
CA ALA A 805 15.37 -31.89 -10.63
C ALA A 805 14.74 -31.73 -12.03
N GLY A 806 13.51 -31.22 -12.09
CA GLY A 806 12.76 -30.88 -13.30
C GLY A 806 13.46 -29.86 -14.18
N ILE A 807 13.97 -28.76 -13.62
CA ILE A 807 14.71 -27.73 -14.36
C ILE A 807 15.98 -28.31 -14.99
N VAL A 808 16.75 -29.09 -14.22
CA VAL A 808 17.99 -29.69 -14.72
C VAL A 808 17.72 -30.60 -15.93
N GLN A 809 16.71 -31.48 -15.85
CA GLN A 809 16.35 -32.32 -17.00
C GLN A 809 15.81 -31.50 -18.18
N ASN A 810 15.01 -30.46 -17.93
CA ASN A 810 14.39 -29.64 -18.98
C ASN A 810 15.43 -28.85 -19.77
N VAL A 811 16.45 -28.32 -19.09
CA VAL A 811 17.61 -27.66 -19.73
C VAL A 811 18.36 -28.65 -20.62
N LEU A 812 18.63 -29.86 -20.12
CA LEU A 812 19.31 -30.89 -20.91
C LEU A 812 18.50 -31.33 -22.14
N TRP A 813 17.18 -31.48 -22.00
CA TRP A 813 16.30 -31.83 -23.12
C TRP A 813 16.20 -30.74 -24.18
N SER A 814 16.10 -29.49 -23.74
CA SER A 814 16.08 -28.33 -24.64
C SER A 814 17.40 -28.22 -25.41
N TRP A 815 18.53 -28.38 -24.72
CA TRP A 815 19.85 -28.42 -25.34
C TRP A 815 19.99 -29.58 -26.33
N PHE A 816 19.60 -30.79 -25.94
CA PHE A 816 19.61 -31.97 -26.80
C PHE A 816 18.75 -31.78 -28.05
N SER A 817 17.55 -31.24 -27.89
CA SER A 817 16.61 -30.93 -28.98
C SER A 817 17.25 -29.99 -30.01
N ILE A 818 17.86 -28.88 -29.56
CA ILE A 818 18.54 -27.91 -30.43
C ILE A 818 19.71 -28.56 -31.16
N GLN A 819 20.55 -29.31 -30.45
CA GLN A 819 21.70 -29.97 -31.07
C GLN A 819 21.29 -31.03 -32.10
N ARG A 820 20.28 -31.84 -31.78
CA ARG A 820 19.79 -32.92 -32.63
C ARG A 820 19.10 -32.36 -33.87
N TYR A 821 18.30 -31.30 -33.73
CA TYR A 821 17.68 -30.59 -34.85
C TYR A 821 18.74 -29.99 -35.78
N ARG A 822 19.76 -29.30 -35.23
CA ARG A 822 20.87 -28.76 -36.05
C ARG A 822 21.58 -29.84 -36.86
N LYS A 823 21.73 -31.04 -36.30
CA LYS A 823 22.44 -32.16 -36.95
C LYS A 823 21.59 -32.89 -38.00
N LEU A 824 20.32 -33.19 -37.70
CA LEU A 824 19.46 -34.02 -38.56
C LEU A 824 18.59 -33.21 -39.52
N GLN A 825 18.31 -31.93 -39.22
CA GLN A 825 17.37 -31.07 -39.95
C GLN A 825 15.97 -31.68 -40.13
N LYS A 826 15.60 -32.62 -39.25
CA LYS A 826 14.26 -33.25 -39.22
C LYS A 826 13.40 -32.58 -38.16
N THR A 827 12.16 -32.23 -38.50
CA THR A 827 11.23 -31.53 -37.60
C THR A 827 10.95 -32.27 -36.30
N TRP A 828 10.94 -33.61 -36.32
CA TRP A 828 10.71 -34.41 -35.12
C TRP A 828 11.85 -34.35 -34.10
N ALA A 829 13.06 -33.94 -34.49
CA ALA A 829 14.18 -33.77 -33.58
C ALA A 829 14.01 -32.56 -32.64
N ALA A 830 13.12 -31.62 -32.99
CA ALA A 830 12.79 -30.46 -32.17
C ALA A 830 11.69 -30.74 -31.13
N TRP A 831 11.00 -31.89 -31.22
CA TRP A 831 9.85 -32.23 -30.38
C TRP A 831 10.16 -32.21 -28.87
N PRO A 832 11.32 -32.69 -28.36
CA PRO A 832 11.60 -32.63 -26.93
C PRO A 832 11.59 -31.22 -26.36
N GLY A 833 12.12 -30.23 -27.10
CA GLY A 833 12.10 -28.83 -26.67
C GLY A 833 10.70 -28.23 -26.63
N LEU A 834 9.85 -28.58 -27.60
CA LEU A 834 8.45 -28.14 -27.63
C LEU A 834 7.62 -28.80 -26.53
N ILE A 835 7.87 -30.08 -26.24
CA ILE A 835 7.24 -30.80 -25.14
C ILE A 835 7.63 -30.18 -23.79
N VAL A 836 8.91 -29.84 -23.59
CA VAL A 836 9.36 -29.13 -22.38
C VAL A 836 8.65 -27.78 -22.24
N ALA A 837 8.54 -27.00 -23.32
CA ALA A 837 7.83 -25.72 -23.28
C ALA A 837 6.34 -25.89 -22.92
N TRP A 838 5.67 -26.91 -23.47
CA TRP A 838 4.29 -27.24 -23.10
C TRP A 838 4.19 -27.61 -21.62
N ILE A 839 5.05 -28.50 -21.12
CA ILE A 839 5.00 -28.94 -19.72
C ILE A 839 5.25 -27.78 -18.76
N ILE A 840 6.15 -26.85 -19.08
CA ILE A 840 6.36 -25.62 -18.29
C ILE A 840 5.09 -24.78 -18.25
N LEU A 841 4.40 -24.61 -19.38
CA LEU A 841 3.14 -23.88 -19.45
C LEU A 841 2.04 -24.59 -18.63
N ALA A 842 1.92 -25.91 -18.75
CA ALA A 842 0.97 -26.69 -17.98
C ALA A 842 1.26 -26.58 -16.47
N MET A 843 2.52 -26.67 -16.05
CA MET A 843 2.92 -26.53 -14.65
C MET A 843 2.70 -25.11 -14.11
N SER A 844 2.74 -24.08 -14.96
CA SER A 844 2.42 -22.72 -14.54
C SER A 844 0.96 -22.56 -14.10
N LEU A 845 0.06 -23.48 -14.49
CA LEU A 845 -1.31 -23.49 -14.00
C LEU A 845 -1.38 -23.68 -12.48
N GLU A 846 -0.49 -24.48 -11.90
CA GLU A 846 -0.44 -24.69 -10.44
C GLU A 846 -0.05 -23.43 -9.66
N LEU A 847 0.61 -22.46 -10.30
CA LEU A 847 0.96 -21.18 -9.65
C LEU A 847 -0.26 -20.26 -9.46
N PHE A 848 -1.34 -20.48 -10.21
CA PHE A 848 -2.54 -19.64 -10.12
C PHE A 848 -3.52 -20.08 -9.03
N ASP A 849 -3.40 -21.32 -8.51
CA ASP A 849 -4.21 -21.93 -7.43
C ASP A 849 -5.61 -21.29 -7.26
N PHE A 850 -6.47 -21.46 -8.26
CA PHE A 850 -7.78 -20.80 -8.32
C PHE A 850 -8.91 -21.70 -7.80
N ALA A 851 -9.96 -21.07 -7.26
CA ALA A 851 -11.14 -21.77 -6.77
C ALA A 851 -11.83 -22.59 -7.89
N PRO A 852 -12.27 -23.82 -7.62
CA PRO A 852 -12.70 -24.76 -8.65
C PRO A 852 -13.91 -24.27 -9.43
N TRP A 853 -13.80 -24.27 -10.75
CA TRP A 853 -14.90 -24.01 -11.67
C TRP A 853 -15.99 -25.06 -11.47
N GLY A 854 -17.21 -24.59 -11.21
CA GLY A 854 -18.35 -25.44 -10.88
C GLY A 854 -18.11 -26.34 -9.65
N ARG A 855 -17.16 -25.97 -8.76
CA ARG A 855 -16.72 -26.77 -7.60
C ARG A 855 -16.20 -28.16 -7.96
N MET A 856 -15.68 -28.36 -9.17
CA MET A 856 -15.19 -29.68 -9.61
C MET A 856 -13.86 -29.63 -10.37
N ILE A 857 -13.53 -28.53 -11.05
CA ILE A 857 -12.31 -28.39 -11.87
C ILE A 857 -11.47 -27.24 -11.32
N ASP A 858 -10.28 -27.56 -10.83
CA ASP A 858 -9.30 -26.61 -10.28
C ASP A 858 -8.02 -26.53 -11.14
N ALA A 859 -7.08 -25.70 -10.70
CA ALA A 859 -5.77 -25.56 -11.33
C ALA A 859 -5.00 -26.89 -11.42
N HIS A 860 -5.04 -27.69 -10.35
CA HIS A 860 -4.30 -28.94 -10.27
C HIS A 860 -4.85 -29.98 -11.26
N SER A 861 -6.17 -30.22 -11.31
CA SER A 861 -6.79 -31.11 -12.30
C SER A 861 -6.51 -30.67 -13.75
N LEU A 862 -6.47 -29.37 -14.06
CA LEU A 862 -6.06 -28.91 -15.39
C LEU A 862 -4.60 -29.19 -15.71
N TRP A 863 -3.70 -29.17 -14.72
CA TRP A 863 -2.32 -29.62 -14.90
C TRP A 863 -2.25 -31.12 -15.24
N HIS A 864 -3.04 -31.97 -14.56
CA HIS A 864 -3.19 -33.39 -14.94
C HIS A 864 -3.61 -33.52 -16.40
N LEU A 865 -4.64 -32.80 -16.83
CA LEU A 865 -5.10 -32.83 -18.23
C LEU A 865 -4.01 -32.33 -19.20
N GLY A 866 -3.30 -31.26 -18.83
CA GLY A 866 -2.26 -30.63 -19.64
C GLY A 866 -1.05 -31.52 -19.92
N THR A 867 -0.82 -32.58 -19.14
CA THR A 867 0.31 -33.51 -19.31
C THR A 867 0.02 -34.72 -20.20
N VAL A 868 -1.26 -35.00 -20.51
CA VAL A 868 -1.67 -36.15 -21.35
C VAL A 868 -1.09 -36.06 -22.77
N GLY A 869 -1.30 -34.92 -23.43
CA GLY A 869 -0.81 -34.66 -24.80
C GLY A 869 0.71 -34.75 -24.92
N PRO A 870 1.47 -34.03 -24.06
CA PRO A 870 2.92 -34.16 -23.95
C PRO A 870 3.41 -35.60 -23.78
N THR A 871 2.73 -36.41 -22.96
CA THR A 871 3.10 -37.81 -22.72
C THR A 871 2.98 -38.66 -23.99
N ILE A 872 1.87 -38.54 -24.72
CA ILE A 872 1.65 -39.24 -26.00
C ILE A 872 2.71 -38.81 -27.04
N TRP A 873 2.99 -37.51 -27.09
CA TRP A 873 3.96 -36.94 -28.01
C TRP A 873 5.39 -37.40 -27.67
N TRP A 874 5.71 -37.54 -26.38
CA TRP A 874 7.01 -38.02 -25.90
C TRP A 874 7.31 -39.43 -26.37
N TYR A 875 6.38 -40.38 -26.22
CA TYR A 875 6.58 -41.74 -26.73
C TYR A 875 6.77 -41.79 -28.25
N SER A 876 6.07 -40.93 -28.99
CA SER A 876 6.25 -40.81 -30.43
C SER A 876 7.66 -40.32 -30.80
N PHE A 877 8.22 -39.40 -30.01
CA PHE A 877 9.62 -38.99 -30.14
C PHE A 877 10.59 -40.15 -29.84
N LEU A 878 10.40 -40.89 -28.73
CA LEU A 878 11.28 -42.00 -28.35
C LEU A 878 11.39 -43.07 -29.44
N ILE A 879 10.27 -43.39 -30.09
CA ILE A 879 10.21 -44.36 -31.18
C ILE A 879 11.01 -43.85 -32.39
N LYS A 880 10.77 -42.61 -32.84
CA LYS A 880 11.49 -42.03 -33.97
C LYS A 880 12.99 -41.91 -33.70
N ASP A 881 13.35 -41.52 -32.49
CA ASP A 881 14.76 -41.39 -32.09
C ASP A 881 15.47 -42.75 -32.07
N ALA A 882 14.80 -43.80 -31.58
CA ALA A 882 15.32 -45.16 -31.64
C ALA A 882 15.47 -45.68 -33.07
N GLN A 883 14.49 -45.43 -33.94
CA GLN A 883 14.52 -45.81 -35.34
C GLN A 883 15.67 -45.13 -36.10
N GLU A 884 15.91 -43.84 -35.85
CA GLU A 884 17.00 -43.08 -36.45
C GLU A 884 18.38 -43.58 -35.99
N ASP A 885 18.53 -43.89 -34.70
CA ASP A 885 19.78 -44.43 -34.15
C ASP A 885 20.06 -45.83 -34.74
N LEU A 886 19.04 -46.68 -34.89
CA LEU A 886 19.17 -48.00 -35.53
C LEU A 886 19.51 -47.88 -37.03
N ALA A 887 18.90 -46.93 -37.74
CA ALA A 887 19.22 -46.66 -39.15
C ALA A 887 20.67 -46.16 -39.31
N SER A 888 21.12 -45.26 -38.43
CA SER A 888 22.48 -44.74 -38.43
C SER A 888 23.53 -45.82 -38.11
N GLN A 889 23.21 -46.78 -37.24
CA GLN A 889 24.08 -47.91 -36.95
C GLN A 889 24.17 -48.89 -38.12
N ARG A 890 23.08 -49.10 -38.88
CA ARG A 890 23.07 -49.92 -40.10
C ARG A 890 23.86 -49.31 -41.27
N LEU A 891 24.01 -47.98 -41.30
CA LEU A 891 24.82 -47.29 -42.32
C LEU A 891 26.32 -47.25 -41.99
N LYS A 892 26.68 -47.51 -40.72
CA LYS A 892 28.07 -47.51 -40.22
C LYS A 892 28.68 -48.91 -40.08
N ALA A 893 27.84 -49.94 -40.02
CA ALA A 893 28.20 -51.35 -40.09
C ALA A 893 28.11 -51.81 -41.55
#